data_AF-A0A8T2K4Z8-F1
#
_entry.id   AF-A0A8T2K4Z8-F1
#
_cell.length_a   1.000
_cell.length_b   1.000
_cell.length_c   1.000
_cell.angle_alpha   90.00
_cell.angle_beta   90.00
_cell.angle_gamma   90.00
#
_symmetry.space_group_name_H-M   'P 1'
#
loop_
_entity.id
_entity.type
_entity.pdbx_description
1 polymer ?
#
loop_
_entity_poly.entity_id
_entity_poly.type
_entity_poly.pdbx_seq_one_letter_code
_entity_poly.pdbx_strand_id
1 'polypeptide(L)'
;MWVFSFKDECNVSLENPILMSPDDIYEVQVCCSTNHYGYFPVTMVFEFKRENDRCSFHIGRFLSAVSNSKLAEDLAPTSPYIPYQRKFKTPIERIEDEGFPPESSLDYELEREIPLKDFYPPLHMRSEIRRGLFANQARTTEDRDLLSSPLSFQNYNKKFHMLIYFEEIQMDFDIRRYDQINQKMELDSRNKRLLVLHVPGVAESRPSVLRGDHLFVTLSDDRGKPKIISYKGYVHRVELEKVKLGFSQNLLRIFLKGLLFDVSFTFNRLPLKIQHRAVDLANERKLSEILFPVSSHGKTIVDSQHLSLYDKILEGNPEQYNAVRHIVSGISRPAPYLIFGPPGTGKTVTLVEAIKQVVKCISNCHVLACAPSNSAADLLCERIMKHVDHREIYRIIASSRDFQTVPEYIKPCCNWDKNKSSYVFPSKYELKNHKVIITTLVTAGRLVSANFPKGHFSHVFIDEAGHAVEPECVTAIAGILDVVDEKGNVHGGQLVLAGDPKQLGPILRSPVAIEHGLGVSLLERLMTQNELYKKVNDLYNPTFVTKLLRNYRSHPNILKIPNELFYDDELQVAADEIVSHSYCNWEKLPRKGFPIIFHGVLGKDEREGNSPSFFNVTEIEVLMMYLESLFQTQGKKGLSRISPKDIGIISPYRKQVEKIRQAIKIKLSGVSDVKELKVGSVEEFQGQERKVILISTVRSSQDYVKFDEDFSLGFLKNPKRFNVTITRAKALIILVGNPVILGKDANWSRFLKYCLENEGYTGFPFEDVFDDDSFADDFSTLDINDPPAGEETGESFIQQQAEPGWGREH
;
A
#
# COMPACT_ATOMS: atom_id res chain seq x y z
N MET A 1 -2.81 25.01 30.17
CA MET A 1 -2.45 26.44 30.09
C MET A 1 -3.15 26.96 28.85
N TRP A 2 -4.16 27.81 28.99
CA TRP A 2 -5.01 28.23 27.87
C TRP A 2 -4.21 29.09 26.88
N VAL A 3 -4.22 28.72 25.60
CA VAL A 3 -3.53 29.47 24.54
C VAL A 3 -4.18 30.83 24.30
N PHE A 4 -5.49 30.90 24.52
CA PHE A 4 -6.26 32.14 24.51
C PHE A 4 -6.68 32.52 25.92
N SER A 5 -6.62 33.82 26.22
CA SER A 5 -7.30 34.43 27.36
C SER A 5 -8.20 35.55 26.86
N PHE A 6 -9.46 35.51 27.28
CA PHE A 6 -10.46 36.51 26.95
C PHE A 6 -10.57 37.49 28.11
N LYS A 7 -10.58 38.77 27.79
CA LYS A 7 -10.81 39.85 28.76
C LYS A 7 -11.85 40.78 28.19
N ASP A 8 -12.78 41.18 29.01
CA ASP A 8 -13.74 42.22 28.69
C ASP A 8 -13.88 43.15 29.91
N GLU A 9 -14.38 44.35 29.72
CA GLU A 9 -14.41 45.38 30.78
C GLU A 9 -15.43 45.08 31.90
N CYS A 10 -16.39 44.19 31.64
CA CYS A 10 -17.54 43.97 32.51
C CYS A 10 -17.64 42.56 33.10
N ASN A 11 -16.66 41.69 32.82
CA ASN A 11 -16.66 40.25 33.03
C ASN A 11 -18.02 39.60 32.72
N VAL A 12 -18.43 39.66 31.46
CA VAL A 12 -19.70 39.06 31.03
C VAL A 12 -19.63 37.55 31.16
N SER A 13 -20.61 36.98 31.84
CA SER A 13 -20.78 35.53 31.96
C SER A 13 -22.27 35.19 32.03
N LEU A 14 -22.61 33.90 32.00
CA LEU A 14 -23.98 33.43 32.24
C LEU A 14 -24.53 33.91 33.60
N GLU A 15 -23.66 34.15 34.58
CA GLU A 15 -24.02 34.65 35.91
C GLU A 15 -24.10 36.18 35.98
N ASN A 16 -23.49 36.88 35.00
CA ASN A 16 -23.42 38.35 34.95
C ASN A 16 -23.69 38.87 33.52
N PRO A 17 -24.97 38.89 33.09
CA PRO A 17 -25.35 39.33 31.75
C PRO A 17 -25.39 40.87 31.64
N ILE A 18 -25.14 41.39 30.44
CA ILE A 18 -25.27 42.82 30.13
C ILE A 18 -26.49 43.07 29.28
N LEU A 19 -27.19 44.17 29.57
CA LEU A 19 -28.26 44.69 28.73
C LEU A 19 -27.65 45.51 27.58
N MET A 20 -27.90 45.07 26.34
CA MET A 20 -27.47 45.79 25.14
C MET A 20 -28.69 46.36 24.39
N SER A 21 -28.58 47.62 23.98
CA SER A 21 -29.50 48.28 23.06
C SER A 21 -29.12 48.00 21.59
N PRO A 22 -30.05 48.16 20.64
CA PRO A 22 -29.70 48.14 19.22
C PRO A 22 -28.57 49.13 18.91
N ASP A 23 -27.61 48.73 18.08
CA ASP A 23 -26.40 49.46 17.69
C ASP A 23 -25.28 49.59 18.75
N ASP A 24 -25.45 48.96 19.92
CA ASP A 24 -24.38 48.90 20.92
C ASP A 24 -23.21 48.02 20.45
N ILE A 25 -21.98 48.48 20.74
CA ILE A 25 -20.74 47.77 20.44
C ILE A 25 -20.13 47.27 21.75
N TYR A 26 -19.86 45.97 21.82
CA TYR A 26 -19.19 45.35 22.96
C TYR A 26 -17.83 44.79 22.54
N GLU A 27 -16.76 45.26 23.18
CA GLU A 27 -15.40 44.86 22.83
C GLU A 27 -14.90 43.76 23.76
N VAL A 28 -14.46 42.64 23.18
CA VAL A 28 -13.78 41.56 23.89
C VAL A 28 -12.34 41.49 23.42
N GLN A 29 -11.41 41.72 24.34
CA GLN A 29 -9.98 41.59 24.07
C GLN A 29 -9.55 40.13 24.13
N VAL A 30 -9.03 39.66 23.01
CA VAL A 30 -8.50 38.31 22.85
C VAL A 30 -6.98 38.38 22.91
N CYS A 31 -6.39 37.84 23.97
CA CYS A 31 -4.94 37.69 24.09
C CYS A 31 -4.55 36.24 23.80
N CYS A 32 -3.58 36.04 22.91
CA CYS A 32 -3.03 34.72 22.59
C CYS A 32 -1.57 34.63 23.05
N SER A 33 -1.26 33.64 23.89
CA SER A 33 0.10 33.35 24.34
C SER A 33 0.36 31.85 24.27
N THR A 34 1.35 31.44 23.47
CA THR A 34 1.73 30.03 23.31
C THR A 34 3.24 29.85 23.35
N ASN A 35 3.69 28.77 23.99
CA ASN A 35 5.07 28.29 23.96
C ASN A 35 5.27 27.19 22.90
N HIS A 36 4.23 26.87 22.13
CA HIS A 36 4.20 25.80 21.15
C HIS A 36 3.80 26.32 19.76
N TYR A 37 4.47 25.84 18.71
CA TYR A 37 4.07 26.08 17.32
C TYR A 37 2.82 25.26 16.99
N GLY A 38 1.91 25.81 16.17
CA GLY A 38 0.66 25.12 15.84
C GLY A 38 -0.49 26.04 15.44
N TYR A 39 -1.62 25.40 15.16
CA TYR A 39 -2.90 26.03 14.86
C TYR A 39 -3.84 25.82 16.04
N PHE A 40 -4.26 26.92 16.66
CA PHE A 40 -5.12 26.90 17.84
C PHE A 40 -6.46 27.55 17.47
N PRO A 41 -7.49 26.77 17.11
CA PRO A 41 -8.84 27.29 16.92
C PRO A 41 -9.52 27.48 18.28
N VAL A 42 -10.34 28.52 18.39
CA VAL A 42 -11.23 28.74 19.52
C VAL A 42 -12.55 29.30 19.02
N THR A 43 -13.65 28.73 19.49
CA THR A 43 -15.00 29.21 19.20
C THR A 43 -15.50 30.01 20.39
N MET A 44 -15.77 31.28 20.19
CA MET A 44 -16.47 32.12 21.17
C MET A 44 -17.96 32.08 20.89
N VAL A 45 -18.76 31.81 21.91
CA VAL A 45 -20.22 31.75 21.80
C VAL A 45 -20.81 32.85 22.67
N PHE A 46 -21.61 33.72 22.07
CA PHE A 46 -22.35 34.77 22.75
C PHE A 46 -23.82 34.38 22.78
N GLU A 47 -24.39 34.19 23.97
CA GLU A 47 -25.82 33.96 24.14
C GLU A 47 -26.55 35.30 24.29
N PHE A 48 -27.59 35.50 23.49
CA PHE A 48 -28.46 36.66 23.56
C PHE A 48 -29.87 36.23 23.96
N LYS A 49 -30.43 36.93 24.96
CA LYS A 49 -31.79 36.70 25.42
C LYS A 49 -32.58 38.01 25.37
N ARG A 50 -33.77 37.97 24.78
CA ARG A 50 -34.70 39.12 24.84
C ARG A 50 -35.37 39.15 26.20
N GLU A 51 -35.50 40.34 26.78
CA GLU A 51 -35.97 40.57 28.16
C GLU A 51 -37.31 39.88 28.51
N ASN A 52 -38.18 39.65 27.50
CA ASN A 52 -39.50 39.04 27.66
C ASN A 52 -39.71 37.72 26.91
N ASP A 53 -38.65 37.10 26.36
CA ASP A 53 -38.74 35.86 25.59
C ASP A 53 -38.03 34.70 26.32
N ARG A 54 -38.56 33.47 26.18
CA ARG A 54 -37.89 32.26 26.68
C ARG A 54 -36.83 31.75 25.70
N CYS A 55 -36.88 32.22 24.45
CA CYS A 55 -35.94 31.84 23.41
C CYS A 55 -34.67 32.69 23.49
N SER A 56 -33.52 32.05 23.70
CA SER A 56 -32.21 32.65 23.44
C SER A 56 -31.75 32.33 22.01
N PHE A 57 -30.89 33.17 21.47
CA PHE A 57 -30.17 32.89 20.23
C PHE A 57 -28.67 33.09 20.45
N HIS A 58 -27.86 32.34 19.72
CA HIS A 58 -26.41 32.33 19.89
C HIS A 58 -25.71 32.96 18.69
N ILE A 59 -24.66 33.73 18.94
CA ILE A 59 -23.72 34.17 17.91
C ILE A 59 -22.37 33.51 18.18
N GLY A 60 -21.93 32.65 17.26
CA GLY A 60 -20.60 32.08 17.26
C GLY A 60 -19.59 32.97 16.52
N ARG A 61 -18.41 33.18 17.12
CA ARG A 61 -17.24 33.75 16.45
C ARG A 61 -16.11 32.74 16.48
N PHE A 62 -15.63 32.36 15.30
CA PHE A 62 -14.51 31.44 15.14
C PHE A 62 -13.22 32.23 15.03
N LEU A 63 -12.33 32.04 16.00
CA LEU A 63 -11.02 32.64 16.03
C LEU A 63 -9.96 31.55 15.86
N SER A 64 -8.84 31.91 15.26
CA SER A 64 -7.69 31.00 15.24
C SER A 64 -6.39 31.77 15.34
N ALA A 65 -5.45 31.22 16.09
CA ALA A 65 -4.09 31.72 16.20
C ALA A 65 -3.15 30.72 15.55
N VAL A 66 -2.25 31.22 14.70
CA VAL A 66 -1.28 30.42 13.98
C VAL A 66 0.11 30.87 14.40
N SER A 67 0.88 29.96 15.01
CA SER A 67 2.29 30.20 15.33
C SER A 67 3.16 29.33 14.43
N ASN A 68 3.88 29.98 13.50
CA ASN A 68 4.71 29.34 12.49
C ASN A 68 6.20 29.42 12.86
N SER A 69 6.95 28.35 12.59
CA SER A 69 8.42 28.40 12.62
C SER A 69 8.98 28.79 11.26
N LYS A 70 10.29 29.09 11.20
CA LYS A 70 11.01 29.32 9.94
C LYS A 70 10.98 28.09 9.00
N LEU A 71 10.90 26.88 9.56
CA LEU A 71 10.72 25.66 8.76
C LEU A 71 9.30 25.57 8.18
N ALA A 72 8.30 26.13 8.89
CA ALA A 72 6.94 26.23 8.36
C ALA A 72 6.83 27.17 7.16
N GLU A 73 7.58 28.27 7.16
CA GLU A 73 7.69 29.16 6.00
C GLU A 73 8.35 28.47 4.80
N ASP A 74 9.45 27.73 5.03
CA ASP A 74 10.15 26.98 3.97
C ASP A 74 9.30 25.84 3.38
N LEU A 75 8.35 25.30 4.15
CA LEU A 75 7.49 24.17 3.76
C LEU A 75 6.05 24.59 3.42
N ALA A 76 5.74 25.88 3.41
CA ALA A 76 4.41 26.41 3.11
C ALA A 76 3.90 25.96 1.71
N PRO A 77 2.57 26.03 1.45
CA PRO A 77 2.01 25.74 0.14
C PRO A 77 2.66 26.62 -0.94
N THR A 78 3.22 26.00 -1.99
CA THR A 78 3.85 26.77 -3.09
C THR A 78 2.82 27.52 -3.96
N SER A 79 1.57 27.05 -3.99
CA SER A 79 0.45 27.64 -4.72
C SER A 79 -0.90 27.13 -4.18
N PRO A 80 -2.00 27.89 -4.32
CA PRO A 80 -3.33 27.45 -3.88
C PRO A 80 -3.81 26.21 -4.64
N TYR A 81 -4.64 25.38 -3.99
CA TYR A 81 -5.19 24.17 -4.59
C TYR A 81 -6.18 24.51 -5.72
N ILE A 82 -6.04 23.85 -6.88
CA ILE A 82 -6.97 23.98 -8.01
C ILE A 82 -7.54 22.58 -8.33
N PRO A 83 -8.86 22.35 -8.16
CA PRO A 83 -9.49 21.08 -8.50
C PRO A 83 -9.37 20.76 -9.99
N TYR A 84 -9.17 19.47 -10.33
CA TYR A 84 -9.14 19.04 -11.73
C TYR A 84 -10.51 19.24 -12.40
N GLN A 85 -10.57 20.11 -13.42
CA GLN A 85 -11.76 20.29 -14.24
C GLN A 85 -11.70 19.39 -15.49
N ARG A 86 -12.62 18.42 -15.59
CA ARG A 86 -12.76 17.50 -16.72
C ARG A 86 -12.94 18.28 -18.04
N LYS A 87 -11.99 18.16 -18.97
CA LYS A 87 -12.17 18.57 -20.37
C LYS A 87 -12.27 17.33 -21.26
N PHE A 88 -13.48 16.84 -21.47
CA PHE A 88 -13.74 15.75 -22.42
C PHE A 88 -13.80 16.28 -23.85
N LYS A 89 -12.88 15.84 -24.72
CA LYS A 89 -13.19 15.49 -26.12
C LYS A 89 -12.25 14.36 -26.57
N THR A 90 -12.76 13.14 -26.67
CA THR A 90 -12.10 12.06 -27.43
C THR A 90 -12.45 12.21 -28.92
N PRO A 91 -11.47 12.24 -29.84
CA PRO A 91 -11.73 12.25 -31.28
C PRO A 91 -12.38 10.94 -31.77
N ILE A 92 -13.08 11.02 -32.91
CA ILE A 92 -13.95 9.98 -33.47
C ILE A 92 -13.17 8.93 -34.28
N GLU A 93 -12.01 9.26 -34.84
CA GLU A 93 -11.07 8.32 -35.48
C GLU A 93 -9.61 8.71 -35.18
N ARG A 94 -8.78 7.76 -34.74
CA ARG A 94 -7.34 7.93 -34.48
C ARG A 94 -6.54 7.02 -35.41
N ILE A 95 -5.58 7.57 -36.13
CA ILE A 95 -4.58 6.78 -36.88
C ILE A 95 -3.39 6.60 -35.95
N GLU A 96 -3.12 5.38 -35.53
CA GLU A 96 -2.01 5.07 -34.62
C GLU A 96 -0.69 4.97 -35.40
N ASP A 97 0.30 5.76 -35.00
CA ASP A 97 1.67 5.69 -35.51
C ASP A 97 2.57 5.07 -34.43
N GLU A 98 3.03 3.85 -34.70
CA GLU A 98 3.67 2.97 -33.72
C GLU A 98 5.14 3.37 -33.49
N GLY A 99 5.47 3.70 -32.24
CA GLY A 99 6.85 3.91 -31.81
C GLY A 99 7.66 2.62 -31.66
N PHE A 100 8.89 2.74 -31.16
CA PHE A 100 9.77 1.59 -30.91
C PHE A 100 9.90 1.30 -29.40
N PRO A 101 9.65 0.05 -28.96
CA PRO A 101 9.83 -0.33 -27.57
C PRO A 101 11.31 -0.41 -27.17
N PRO A 102 11.63 -0.48 -25.87
CA PRO A 102 12.98 -0.78 -25.40
C PRO A 102 13.47 -2.15 -25.90
N GLU A 103 14.77 -2.30 -26.16
CA GLU A 103 15.38 -3.53 -26.72
C GLU A 103 15.11 -4.78 -25.88
N SER A 104 14.93 -4.64 -24.56
CA SER A 104 14.56 -5.72 -23.64
C SER A 104 13.22 -6.41 -23.94
N SER A 105 12.40 -5.84 -24.84
CA SER A 105 11.10 -6.40 -25.22
C SER A 105 11.15 -7.29 -26.46
N LEU A 106 12.29 -7.35 -27.17
CA LEU A 106 12.42 -7.98 -28.49
C LEU A 106 13.05 -9.38 -28.43
N ASP A 107 13.93 -9.65 -27.46
CA ASP A 107 14.64 -10.93 -27.33
C ASP A 107 13.93 -11.87 -26.34
N TYR A 108 13.21 -12.86 -26.88
CA TYR A 108 12.38 -13.78 -26.11
C TYR A 108 12.62 -15.24 -26.54
N GLU A 109 13.40 -15.99 -25.77
CA GLU A 109 13.67 -17.41 -26.04
C GLU A 109 12.65 -18.34 -25.38
N LEU A 110 12.01 -17.88 -24.31
CA LEU A 110 10.92 -18.61 -23.66
C LEU A 110 9.75 -18.80 -24.64
N GLU A 111 9.15 -19.97 -24.65
CA GLU A 111 8.07 -20.29 -25.57
C GLU A 111 6.76 -19.59 -25.15
N ARG A 112 5.86 -19.37 -26.10
CA ARG A 112 4.51 -18.79 -25.88
C ARG A 112 3.44 -19.69 -26.49
N GLU A 113 3.41 -20.94 -26.04
CA GLU A 113 2.47 -21.96 -26.53
C GLU A 113 1.01 -21.65 -26.13
N ILE A 114 0.80 -21.10 -24.94
CA ILE A 114 -0.53 -20.68 -24.48
C ILE A 114 -0.71 -19.17 -24.78
N PRO A 115 -1.58 -18.79 -25.73
CA PRO A 115 -1.77 -17.41 -26.11
C PRO A 115 -2.44 -16.60 -25.00
N LEU A 116 -2.09 -15.31 -24.92
CA LEU A 116 -2.74 -14.35 -24.04
C LEU A 116 -3.73 -13.52 -24.87
N LYS A 117 -5.04 -13.70 -24.61
CA LYS A 117 -6.10 -12.89 -25.24
C LYS A 117 -6.02 -11.44 -24.73
N ASP A 118 -6.66 -10.53 -25.45
CA ASP A 118 -6.65 -9.11 -25.07
C ASP A 118 -7.60 -8.71 -23.95
N PHE A 119 -8.62 -9.53 -23.67
CA PHE A 119 -9.62 -9.34 -22.62
C PHE A 119 -10.09 -7.87 -22.52
N TYR A 120 -10.65 -7.32 -23.60
CA TYR A 120 -11.14 -5.95 -23.57
C TYR A 120 -12.42 -5.86 -22.72
N PRO A 121 -12.55 -4.86 -21.84
CA PRO A 121 -13.78 -4.65 -21.10
C PRO A 121 -14.97 -4.48 -22.05
N PRO A 122 -16.11 -5.11 -21.75
CA PRO A 122 -17.33 -4.92 -22.53
C PRO A 122 -17.73 -3.43 -22.64
N LEU A 123 -18.23 -3.02 -23.82
CA LEU A 123 -18.52 -1.61 -24.11
C LEU A 123 -19.60 -1.01 -23.19
N HIS A 124 -20.59 -1.80 -22.76
CA HIS A 124 -21.67 -1.35 -21.89
C HIS A 124 -21.13 -0.88 -20.52
N MET A 125 -20.18 -1.62 -19.93
CA MET A 125 -19.60 -1.30 -18.63
C MET A 125 -18.92 0.07 -18.61
N ARG A 126 -18.20 0.44 -19.69
CA ARG A 126 -17.54 1.75 -19.80
C ARG A 126 -18.54 2.91 -19.83
N SER A 127 -19.72 2.70 -20.41
CA SER A 127 -20.76 3.73 -20.50
C SER A 127 -21.45 3.96 -19.15
N GLU A 128 -21.57 2.91 -18.35
CA GLU A 128 -22.18 2.93 -17.01
C GLU A 128 -21.30 3.67 -16.00
N ILE A 129 -19.98 3.43 -16.04
CA ILE A 129 -19.02 4.15 -15.18
C ILE A 129 -19.04 5.67 -15.45
N ARG A 130 -19.15 6.05 -16.73
CA ARG A 130 -19.15 7.47 -17.15
C ARG A 130 -20.36 8.26 -16.69
N ARG A 131 -21.49 7.61 -16.42
CA ARG A 131 -22.75 8.29 -16.05
C ARG A 131 -22.84 8.65 -14.57
N GLY A 132 -21.83 8.35 -13.75
CA GLY A 132 -21.86 8.64 -12.30
C GLY A 132 -22.95 7.86 -11.54
N LEU A 133 -23.56 6.85 -12.18
CA LEU A 133 -24.73 6.08 -11.68
C LEU A 133 -24.36 5.02 -10.64
N PHE A 134 -23.30 5.21 -9.87
CA PHE A 134 -22.83 4.20 -8.92
C PHE A 134 -23.61 4.16 -7.60
N ALA A 135 -24.65 4.98 -7.47
CA ALA A 135 -25.74 4.77 -6.54
C ALA A 135 -26.95 4.15 -7.28
N ASN A 136 -27.04 2.82 -7.24
CA ASN A 136 -28.30 2.05 -7.29
C ASN A 136 -29.17 1.87 -8.55
N GLN A 137 -28.91 2.43 -9.75
CA GLN A 137 -29.95 2.35 -10.83
C GLN A 137 -29.54 1.88 -12.24
N ALA A 138 -28.35 1.37 -12.50
CA ALA A 138 -27.98 0.94 -13.86
C ALA A 138 -27.22 -0.40 -13.93
N ARG A 139 -27.87 -1.50 -13.52
CA ARG A 139 -27.39 -2.87 -13.83
C ARG A 139 -28.48 -3.62 -14.59
N THR A 140 -28.10 -4.45 -15.56
CA THR A 140 -28.96 -5.56 -16.00
C THR A 140 -29.20 -6.48 -14.78
N THR A 141 -30.36 -7.13 -14.69
CA THR A 141 -30.70 -8.00 -13.54
C THR A 141 -29.65 -9.09 -13.33
N GLU A 142 -29.13 -9.66 -14.42
CA GLU A 142 -28.16 -10.76 -14.39
C GLU A 142 -26.80 -10.36 -13.79
N ASP A 143 -26.27 -9.18 -14.11
CA ASP A 143 -24.98 -8.72 -13.57
C ASP A 143 -25.09 -8.40 -12.08
N ARG A 144 -26.23 -7.85 -11.65
CA ARG A 144 -26.52 -7.60 -10.22
C ARG A 144 -26.62 -8.91 -9.45
N ASP A 145 -27.28 -9.91 -10.02
CA ASP A 145 -27.42 -11.23 -9.41
C ASP A 145 -26.06 -11.94 -9.31
N LEU A 146 -25.22 -11.85 -10.34
CA LEU A 146 -23.87 -12.42 -10.30
C LEU A 146 -23.00 -11.77 -9.21
N LEU A 147 -23.03 -10.45 -9.12
CA LEU A 147 -22.24 -9.68 -8.15
C LEU A 147 -22.68 -9.93 -6.71
N SER A 148 -23.99 -10.03 -6.47
CA SER A 148 -24.57 -10.32 -5.16
C SER A 148 -24.46 -11.80 -4.76
N SER A 149 -24.35 -12.72 -5.72
CA SER A 149 -24.23 -14.15 -5.43
C SER A 149 -22.94 -14.49 -4.65
N PRO A 150 -22.98 -15.41 -3.66
CA PRO A 150 -21.78 -15.85 -2.95
C PRO A 150 -20.81 -16.54 -3.92
N LEU A 151 -19.52 -16.40 -3.69
CA LEU A 151 -18.50 -16.97 -4.57
C LEU A 151 -18.52 -18.51 -4.45
N SER A 152 -18.62 -19.18 -5.60
CA SER A 152 -18.56 -20.63 -5.75
C SER A 152 -17.74 -20.98 -6.98
N PHE A 153 -17.34 -22.24 -7.14
CA PHE A 153 -16.57 -22.65 -8.32
C PHE A 153 -17.35 -22.42 -9.64
N GLN A 154 -18.68 -22.49 -9.62
CA GLN A 154 -19.53 -22.32 -10.82
C GLN A 154 -19.57 -20.87 -11.33
N ASN A 155 -19.58 -19.90 -10.42
CA ASN A 155 -19.59 -18.47 -10.77
C ASN A 155 -18.20 -17.82 -10.71
N TYR A 156 -17.18 -18.54 -10.24
CA TYR A 156 -15.80 -18.07 -10.06
C TYR A 156 -15.27 -17.32 -11.27
N ASN A 157 -15.36 -17.95 -12.44
CA ASN A 157 -14.83 -17.41 -13.67
C ASN A 157 -15.49 -16.07 -14.03
N LYS A 158 -16.82 -16.09 -14.18
CA LYS A 158 -17.60 -14.91 -14.60
C LYS A 158 -17.47 -13.76 -13.61
N LYS A 159 -17.54 -14.05 -12.30
CA LYS A 159 -17.49 -13.03 -11.25
C LYS A 159 -16.13 -12.32 -11.23
N PHE A 160 -15.02 -13.05 -11.26
CA PHE A 160 -13.70 -12.40 -11.25
C PHE A 160 -13.38 -11.67 -12.55
N HIS A 161 -13.81 -12.16 -13.72
CA HIS A 161 -13.71 -11.38 -14.97
C HIS A 161 -14.37 -10.01 -14.82
N MET A 162 -15.60 -9.99 -14.29
CA MET A 162 -16.36 -8.76 -14.07
C MET A 162 -15.65 -7.78 -13.11
N LEU A 163 -15.14 -8.29 -11.98
CA LEU A 163 -14.43 -7.48 -10.99
C LEU A 163 -13.12 -6.90 -11.54
N ILE A 164 -12.35 -7.70 -12.30
CA ILE A 164 -11.12 -7.24 -12.94
C ILE A 164 -11.43 -6.16 -14.00
N TYR A 165 -12.53 -6.29 -14.76
CA TYR A 165 -12.94 -5.23 -15.69
C TYR A 165 -13.32 -3.93 -14.97
N PHE A 166 -14.00 -3.98 -13.83
CA PHE A 166 -14.29 -2.78 -13.04
C PHE A 166 -13.02 -2.09 -12.55
N GLU A 167 -12.04 -2.87 -12.09
CA GLU A 167 -10.72 -2.34 -11.72
C GLU A 167 -10.01 -1.72 -12.93
N GLU A 168 -10.02 -2.40 -14.09
CA GLU A 168 -9.40 -1.88 -15.32
C GLU A 168 -10.00 -0.54 -15.75
N ILE A 169 -11.34 -0.42 -15.74
CA ILE A 169 -12.03 0.80 -16.16
C ILE A 169 -11.72 1.95 -15.18
N GLN A 170 -11.67 1.67 -13.88
CA GLN A 170 -11.29 2.67 -12.88
C GLN A 170 -9.83 3.11 -13.06
N MET A 171 -8.91 2.18 -13.32
CA MET A 171 -7.51 2.48 -13.62
C MET A 171 -7.35 3.38 -14.86
N ASP A 172 -8.11 3.11 -15.94
CA ASP A 172 -8.15 3.98 -17.14
C ASP A 172 -8.70 5.35 -16.79
N PHE A 173 -9.79 5.44 -16.02
CA PHE A 173 -10.34 6.73 -15.62
C PHE A 173 -9.35 7.57 -14.79
N ASP A 174 -8.66 6.93 -13.85
CA ASP A 174 -7.74 7.62 -12.94
C ASP A 174 -6.46 8.08 -13.64
N ILE A 175 -5.91 7.30 -14.57
CA ILE A 175 -4.68 7.71 -15.26
C ILE A 175 -4.90 8.85 -16.25
N ARG A 176 -6.10 8.95 -16.84
CA ARG A 176 -6.47 10.02 -17.78
C ARG A 176 -6.54 11.41 -17.15
N ARG A 177 -6.64 11.49 -15.81
CA ARG A 177 -6.60 12.76 -15.09
C ARG A 177 -5.23 13.44 -15.17
N TYR A 178 -4.19 12.65 -15.41
CA TYR A 178 -2.84 13.15 -15.61
C TYR A 178 -2.58 13.59 -17.06
N ASP A 179 -3.56 13.47 -17.97
CA ASP A 179 -3.42 13.93 -19.36
C ASP A 179 -3.02 15.42 -19.38
N GLN A 180 -1.99 15.71 -20.18
CA GLN A 180 -1.40 17.04 -20.27
C GLN A 180 -1.69 17.65 -21.64
N ILE A 181 -1.81 18.96 -21.69
CA ILE A 181 -2.24 19.72 -22.87
C ILE A 181 -1.17 20.77 -23.17
N ASN A 182 -0.89 21.01 -24.46
CA ASN A 182 0.10 22.01 -24.92
C ASN A 182 1.52 21.80 -24.36
N GLN A 183 1.98 20.56 -24.29
CA GLN A 183 3.31 20.25 -23.75
C GLN A 183 4.40 20.31 -24.80
N LYS A 184 5.56 20.80 -24.38
CA LYS A 184 6.78 20.81 -25.18
C LYS A 184 7.61 19.57 -24.85
N MET A 185 8.22 19.01 -25.88
CA MET A 185 9.22 17.95 -25.73
C MET A 185 10.59 18.42 -26.20
N GLU A 186 11.64 17.80 -25.68
CA GLU A 186 13.03 18.06 -26.06
C GLU A 186 13.67 16.80 -26.63
N LEU A 187 14.64 16.93 -27.53
CA LEU A 187 15.45 15.79 -27.95
C LEU A 187 16.39 15.39 -26.82
N ASP A 188 16.52 14.09 -26.57
CA ASP A 188 17.46 13.60 -25.55
C ASP A 188 18.90 13.93 -25.94
N SER A 189 19.69 14.34 -24.95
CA SER A 189 21.09 14.76 -25.15
C SER A 189 22.02 13.60 -25.51
N ARG A 190 21.67 12.36 -25.15
CA ARG A 190 22.50 11.17 -25.38
C ARG A 190 22.00 10.35 -26.57
N ASN A 191 20.70 10.22 -26.74
CA ASN A 191 20.10 9.44 -27.81
C ASN A 191 19.08 10.26 -28.62
N LYS A 192 19.48 10.69 -29.82
CA LYS A 192 18.65 11.50 -30.72
C LYS A 192 17.37 10.81 -31.22
N ARG A 193 17.18 9.51 -30.95
CA ARG A 193 15.93 8.78 -31.24
C ARG A 193 14.87 8.94 -30.14
N LEU A 194 15.22 9.56 -29.00
CA LEU A 194 14.32 9.72 -27.87
C LEU A 194 13.88 11.18 -27.72
N LEU A 195 12.61 11.36 -27.38
CA LEU A 195 12.04 12.63 -26.95
C LEU A 195 11.85 12.62 -25.44
N VAL A 196 12.07 13.76 -24.80
CA VAL A 196 11.98 13.95 -23.35
C VAL A 196 10.76 14.82 -23.06
N LEU A 197 9.83 14.27 -22.29
CA LEU A 197 8.64 14.95 -21.78
C LEU A 197 8.85 15.31 -20.31
N HIS A 198 8.55 16.55 -19.92
CA HIS A 198 8.52 16.96 -18.52
C HIS A 198 7.18 16.55 -17.90
N VAL A 199 7.24 15.69 -16.89
CA VAL A 199 6.08 15.18 -16.17
C VAL A 199 6.37 15.31 -14.67
N PRO A 200 5.91 16.40 -14.03
CA PRO A 200 6.08 16.61 -12.60
C PRO A 200 5.48 15.44 -11.81
N GLY A 201 6.23 14.86 -10.87
CA GLY A 201 5.75 13.76 -10.03
C GLY A 201 5.79 12.35 -10.66
N VAL A 202 6.33 12.18 -11.87
CA VAL A 202 6.38 10.87 -12.53
C VAL A 202 7.26 9.85 -11.79
N ALA A 203 8.38 10.28 -11.18
CA ALA A 203 9.19 9.39 -10.34
C ALA A 203 8.47 8.95 -9.05
N GLU A 204 7.36 9.59 -8.74
CA GLU A 204 6.47 9.26 -7.62
C GLU A 204 5.21 8.53 -8.10
N SER A 205 5.24 7.98 -9.32
CA SER A 205 4.13 7.26 -9.95
C SER A 205 2.90 8.11 -10.23
N ARG A 206 3.10 9.40 -10.53
CA ARG A 206 2.01 10.32 -10.92
C ARG A 206 2.34 11.01 -12.24
N PRO A 207 1.91 10.43 -13.37
CA PRO A 207 1.20 9.15 -13.53
C PRO A 207 2.11 7.93 -13.34
N SER A 208 1.52 6.79 -12.97
CA SER A 208 2.26 5.52 -12.78
C SER A 208 2.67 4.97 -14.13
N VAL A 209 3.88 5.32 -14.55
CA VAL A 209 4.46 4.96 -15.84
C VAL A 209 5.79 4.25 -15.59
N LEU A 210 5.98 3.08 -16.19
CA LEU A 210 7.19 2.27 -16.08
C LEU A 210 7.92 2.14 -17.40
N ARG A 211 9.16 1.67 -17.34
CA ARG A 211 9.92 1.30 -18.55
C ARG A 211 9.17 0.20 -19.30
N GLY A 212 8.95 0.41 -20.59
CA GLY A 212 8.19 -0.48 -21.48
C GLY A 212 6.72 -0.08 -21.65
N ASP A 213 6.17 0.79 -20.80
CA ASP A 213 4.83 1.33 -20.98
C ASP A 213 4.79 2.26 -22.21
N HIS A 214 3.60 2.69 -22.59
CA HIS A 214 3.45 3.63 -23.70
C HIS A 214 2.45 4.74 -23.38
N LEU A 215 2.62 5.85 -24.05
CA LEU A 215 1.76 7.03 -23.97
C LEU A 215 1.31 7.39 -25.37
N PHE A 216 0.15 8.02 -25.50
CA PHE A 216 -0.32 8.56 -26.77
C PHE A 216 -0.08 10.05 -26.82
N VAL A 217 0.37 10.53 -27.97
CA VAL A 217 0.65 11.94 -28.18
C VAL A 217 0.01 12.40 -29.49
N THR A 218 -0.62 13.56 -29.47
CA THR A 218 -1.18 14.21 -30.67
C THR A 218 -0.65 15.63 -30.76
N LEU A 219 -0.47 16.17 -31.97
CA LEU A 219 -0.10 17.58 -32.13
C LEU A 219 -1.25 18.47 -31.65
N SER A 220 -0.96 19.46 -30.82
CA SER A 220 -1.99 20.36 -30.28
C SER A 220 -2.69 21.18 -31.39
N ASP A 221 -1.99 21.44 -32.51
CA ASP A 221 -2.53 22.13 -33.69
C ASP A 221 -3.52 21.26 -34.49
N ASP A 222 -3.55 19.94 -34.25
CA ASP A 222 -4.47 19.01 -34.91
C ASP A 222 -5.81 18.90 -34.17
N ARG A 223 -6.02 19.65 -33.08
CA ARG A 223 -7.28 19.65 -32.32
C ARG A 223 -8.48 19.96 -33.21
N GLY A 224 -9.48 19.09 -33.16
CA GLY A 224 -10.75 19.27 -33.88
C GLY A 224 -10.72 18.81 -35.34
N LYS A 225 -9.59 18.32 -35.85
CA LYS A 225 -9.54 17.68 -37.17
C LYS A 225 -10.27 16.32 -37.13
N PRO A 226 -10.95 15.92 -38.23
CA PRO A 226 -11.70 14.67 -38.28
C PRO A 226 -10.81 13.42 -38.20
N LYS A 227 -9.56 13.51 -38.67
CA LYS A 227 -8.54 12.47 -38.54
C LYS A 227 -7.33 13.04 -37.83
N ILE A 228 -7.03 12.51 -36.65
CA ILE A 228 -5.87 12.92 -35.84
C ILE A 228 -4.90 11.74 -35.80
N ILE A 229 -3.63 12.00 -36.10
CA ILE A 229 -2.56 11.01 -35.94
C ILE A 229 -2.21 10.96 -34.46
N SER A 230 -2.31 9.77 -33.87
CA SER A 230 -1.92 9.51 -32.49
C SER A 230 -0.61 8.74 -32.50
N TYR A 231 0.45 9.42 -32.07
CA TYR A 231 1.79 8.86 -31.98
C TYR A 231 1.93 8.09 -30.68
N LYS A 232 2.26 6.81 -30.77
CA LYS A 232 2.50 5.96 -29.61
C LYS A 232 3.96 6.04 -29.20
N GLY A 233 4.24 6.62 -28.04
CA GLY A 233 5.58 6.75 -27.49
C GLY A 233 5.83 5.71 -26.42
N TYR A 234 6.82 4.83 -26.61
CA TYR A 234 7.21 3.84 -25.60
C TYR A 234 8.17 4.46 -24.58
N VAL A 235 8.04 4.08 -23.32
CA VAL A 235 8.85 4.60 -22.22
C VAL A 235 10.15 3.83 -22.14
N HIS A 236 11.26 4.52 -22.44
CA HIS A 236 12.62 3.96 -22.35
C HIS A 236 13.22 4.17 -20.97
N ARG A 237 12.92 5.29 -20.33
CA ARG A 237 13.43 5.62 -18.99
C ARG A 237 12.53 6.63 -18.30
N VAL A 238 12.38 6.45 -16.98
CA VAL A 238 11.73 7.41 -16.08
C VAL A 238 12.81 8.06 -15.22
N GLU A 239 12.83 9.38 -15.18
CA GLU A 239 13.68 10.22 -14.33
C GLU A 239 12.80 11.02 -13.35
N LEU A 240 13.40 11.81 -12.45
CA LEU A 240 12.70 12.53 -11.36
C LEU A 240 11.42 13.27 -11.81
N GLU A 241 11.51 14.06 -12.87
CA GLU A 241 10.40 14.83 -13.44
C GLU A 241 10.33 14.71 -14.98
N LYS A 242 11.00 13.69 -15.54
CA LYS A 242 11.16 13.55 -16.99
C LYS A 242 10.93 12.12 -17.42
N VAL A 243 10.30 11.95 -18.57
CA VAL A 243 10.10 10.64 -19.22
C VAL A 243 10.76 10.66 -20.58
N LYS A 244 11.58 9.64 -20.86
CA LYS A 244 12.19 9.44 -22.18
C LYS A 244 11.35 8.49 -23.01
N LEU A 245 10.90 8.96 -24.17
CA LEU A 245 9.95 8.29 -25.04
C LEU A 245 10.56 7.99 -26.40
N GLY A 246 10.37 6.75 -26.86
CA GLY A 246 10.73 6.28 -28.19
C GLY A 246 9.51 6.32 -29.12
N PHE A 247 9.58 7.18 -30.14
CA PHE A 247 8.51 7.38 -31.12
C PHE A 247 8.92 6.87 -32.50
N SER A 248 7.95 6.81 -33.41
CA SER A 248 8.16 6.43 -34.81
C SER A 248 9.15 7.38 -35.51
N GLN A 249 9.78 6.89 -36.59
CA GLN A 249 10.62 7.74 -37.43
C GLN A 249 9.81 8.86 -38.13
N ASN A 250 8.49 8.67 -38.29
CA ASN A 250 7.60 9.65 -38.89
C ASN A 250 7.50 10.90 -38.00
N LEU A 251 7.25 10.73 -36.69
CA LEU A 251 7.23 11.85 -35.75
C LEU A 251 8.59 12.54 -35.67
N LEU A 252 9.68 11.78 -35.61
CA LEU A 252 11.03 12.33 -35.50
C LEU A 252 11.43 13.19 -36.71
N ARG A 253 10.89 12.90 -37.91
CA ARG A 253 11.15 13.69 -39.12
C ARG A 253 10.44 15.04 -39.13
N ILE A 254 9.24 15.11 -38.54
CA ILE A 254 8.45 16.36 -38.48
C ILE A 254 8.74 17.17 -37.21
N PHE A 255 9.50 16.61 -36.26
CA PHE A 255 9.75 17.23 -34.98
C PHE A 255 10.58 18.51 -35.12
N LEU A 256 10.02 19.63 -34.66
CA LEU A 256 10.69 20.93 -34.53
C LEU A 256 10.66 21.40 -33.08
N LYS A 257 11.73 22.05 -32.62
CA LYS A 257 11.81 22.57 -31.26
C LYS A 257 10.71 23.62 -31.04
N GLY A 258 9.84 23.38 -30.07
CA GLY A 258 8.72 24.28 -29.73
C GLY A 258 7.34 23.80 -30.16
N LEU A 259 7.24 22.68 -30.89
CA LEU A 259 5.95 22.03 -31.14
C LEU A 259 5.23 21.71 -29.82
N LEU A 260 3.91 21.88 -29.86
CA LEU A 260 3.02 21.62 -28.74
C LEU A 260 2.28 20.31 -28.96
N PHE A 261 2.23 19.51 -27.89
CA PHE A 261 1.65 18.18 -27.90
C PHE A 261 0.61 18.02 -26.80
N ASP A 262 -0.45 17.29 -27.11
CA ASP A 262 -1.39 16.79 -26.12
C ASP A 262 -1.01 15.35 -25.79
N VAL A 263 -0.80 15.09 -24.50
CA VAL A 263 -0.29 13.83 -23.98
C VAL A 263 -1.43 13.12 -23.25
N SER A 264 -1.69 11.89 -23.70
CA SER A 264 -2.67 10.98 -23.12
C SER A 264 -1.96 9.80 -22.48
N PHE A 265 -2.07 9.69 -21.15
CA PHE A 265 -1.43 8.63 -20.39
C PHE A 265 -2.19 7.31 -20.51
N THR A 266 -1.44 6.20 -20.44
CA THR A 266 -2.00 4.84 -20.40
C THR A 266 -1.23 4.01 -19.39
N PHE A 267 -1.80 2.87 -19.00
CA PHE A 267 -1.20 1.93 -18.06
C PHE A 267 -1.02 0.56 -18.71
N ASN A 268 -0.12 -0.24 -18.15
CA ASN A 268 0.11 -1.59 -18.61
C ASN A 268 -1.06 -2.52 -18.23
N ARG A 269 -1.74 -3.07 -19.24
CA ARG A 269 -2.83 -4.03 -19.06
C ARG A 269 -2.36 -5.47 -18.82
N LEU A 270 -1.06 -5.75 -18.98
CA LEU A 270 -0.51 -7.12 -18.87
C LEU A 270 -0.88 -7.83 -17.56
N PRO A 271 -0.75 -7.22 -16.36
CA PRO A 271 -1.12 -7.87 -15.11
C PRO A 271 -2.58 -8.33 -15.10
N LEU A 272 -3.51 -7.47 -15.53
CA LEU A 272 -4.94 -7.77 -15.59
C LEU A 272 -5.27 -8.85 -16.62
N LYS A 273 -4.64 -8.81 -17.81
CA LYS A 273 -4.78 -9.85 -18.83
C LYS A 273 -4.35 -11.22 -18.32
N ILE A 274 -3.24 -11.28 -17.58
CA ILE A 274 -2.74 -12.54 -17.00
C ILE A 274 -3.72 -13.05 -15.94
N GLN A 275 -4.29 -12.18 -15.11
CA GLN A 275 -5.34 -12.55 -14.13
C GLN A 275 -6.59 -13.10 -14.81
N HIS A 276 -7.11 -12.44 -15.86
CA HIS A 276 -8.22 -12.95 -16.66
C HIS A 276 -7.95 -14.36 -17.21
N ARG A 277 -6.76 -14.58 -17.78
CA ARG A 277 -6.36 -15.89 -18.25
C ARG A 277 -6.26 -16.93 -17.13
N ALA A 278 -5.74 -16.54 -15.97
CA ALA A 278 -5.61 -17.44 -14.83
C ALA A 278 -6.98 -17.93 -14.34
N VAL A 279 -7.98 -17.05 -14.37
CA VAL A 279 -9.37 -17.35 -14.03
C VAL A 279 -10.04 -18.26 -15.09
N ASP A 280 -9.72 -18.10 -16.37
CA ASP A 280 -10.12 -19.05 -17.43
C ASP A 280 -9.50 -20.43 -17.22
N LEU A 281 -8.19 -20.48 -17.02
CA LEU A 281 -7.43 -21.70 -16.79
C LEU A 281 -7.89 -22.43 -15.52
N ALA A 282 -8.27 -21.72 -14.46
CA ALA A 282 -8.78 -22.34 -13.25
C ALA A 282 -10.04 -23.18 -13.51
N ASN A 283 -10.94 -22.68 -14.36
CA ASN A 283 -12.15 -23.39 -14.77
C ASN A 283 -11.82 -24.54 -15.75
N GLU A 284 -10.98 -24.28 -16.77
CA GLU A 284 -10.58 -25.28 -17.77
C GLU A 284 -9.84 -26.48 -17.14
N ARG A 285 -9.00 -26.22 -16.12
CA ARG A 285 -8.23 -27.24 -15.39
C ARG A 285 -8.97 -27.82 -14.17
N LYS A 286 -10.22 -27.40 -13.92
CA LYS A 286 -11.07 -27.89 -12.82
C LYS A 286 -10.41 -27.79 -11.44
N LEU A 287 -9.79 -26.65 -11.11
CA LEU A 287 -9.05 -26.45 -9.85
C LEU A 287 -9.93 -26.29 -8.60
N SER A 288 -11.14 -26.85 -8.61
CA SER A 288 -12.11 -26.77 -7.51
C SER A 288 -11.54 -27.31 -6.20
N GLU A 289 -10.76 -28.39 -6.22
CA GLU A 289 -10.16 -28.99 -5.03
C GLU A 289 -9.05 -28.13 -4.39
N ILE A 290 -8.46 -27.19 -5.14
CA ILE A 290 -7.44 -26.26 -4.64
C ILE A 290 -8.09 -24.95 -4.19
N LEU A 291 -9.02 -24.40 -4.98
CA LEU A 291 -9.64 -23.08 -4.73
C LEU A 291 -10.83 -23.16 -3.76
N PHE A 292 -11.53 -24.29 -3.71
CA PHE A 292 -12.68 -24.58 -2.85
C PHE A 292 -12.51 -25.98 -2.21
N PRO A 293 -11.43 -26.20 -1.44
CA PRO A 293 -11.12 -27.52 -0.87
C PRO A 293 -12.19 -27.95 0.14
N VAL A 294 -12.48 -29.26 0.16
CA VAL A 294 -13.45 -29.89 1.09
C VAL A 294 -12.79 -30.93 1.99
N SER A 295 -11.71 -31.56 1.53
CA SER A 295 -10.93 -32.53 2.31
C SER A 295 -9.49 -32.62 1.80
N SER A 296 -8.61 -33.29 2.57
CA SER A 296 -7.32 -33.76 2.07
C SER A 296 -7.41 -35.23 1.66
N HIS A 297 -6.49 -35.67 0.80
CA HIS A 297 -6.38 -37.08 0.42
C HIS A 297 -5.67 -37.95 1.47
N GLY A 298 -5.10 -37.33 2.51
CA GLY A 298 -4.44 -38.03 3.64
C GLY A 298 -3.19 -38.83 3.29
N LYS A 299 -2.69 -38.73 2.05
CA LYS A 299 -1.50 -39.46 1.57
C LYS A 299 -0.25 -38.57 1.60
N THR A 300 0.75 -39.02 2.34
CA THR A 300 2.06 -38.35 2.42
C THR A 300 2.93 -38.64 1.19
N ILE A 301 3.76 -37.68 0.77
CA ILE A 301 4.80 -37.86 -0.27
C ILE A 301 5.96 -38.67 0.29
N VAL A 302 6.45 -38.23 1.44
CA VAL A 302 7.63 -38.75 2.12
C VAL A 302 7.31 -38.81 3.61
N ASP A 303 7.90 -39.80 4.30
CA ASP A 303 7.84 -39.84 5.76
C ASP A 303 8.73 -38.72 6.34
N SER A 304 8.10 -37.75 6.99
CA SER A 304 8.76 -36.58 7.57
C SER A 304 8.70 -36.56 9.10
N GLN A 305 8.54 -37.73 9.75
CA GLN A 305 8.47 -37.83 11.22
C GLN A 305 9.66 -37.15 11.93
N HIS A 306 10.86 -37.26 11.36
CA HIS A 306 12.08 -36.63 11.88
C HIS A 306 12.81 -35.87 10.77
N LEU A 307 12.74 -34.54 10.80
CA LEU A 307 13.49 -33.67 9.91
C LEU A 307 14.63 -33.01 10.68
N SER A 308 15.85 -33.06 10.14
CA SER A 308 16.93 -32.17 10.59
C SER A 308 16.88 -30.90 9.75
N LEU A 309 16.41 -29.82 10.38
CA LEU A 309 16.36 -28.50 9.78
C LEU A 309 17.76 -27.93 9.60
N TYR A 310 17.93 -27.06 8.60
CA TYR A 310 19.17 -26.30 8.41
C TYR A 310 19.32 -25.23 9.50
N ASP A 311 18.22 -24.58 9.85
CA ASP A 311 18.18 -23.64 10.97
C ASP A 311 17.77 -24.36 12.27
N LYS A 312 18.74 -24.54 13.17
CA LYS A 312 18.54 -25.19 14.47
C LYS A 312 17.66 -24.40 15.42
N ILE A 313 17.51 -23.09 15.24
CA ILE A 313 16.62 -22.27 16.06
C ILE A 313 15.17 -22.67 15.79
N LEU A 314 14.83 -23.01 14.54
CA LEU A 314 13.49 -23.44 14.15
C LEU A 314 13.12 -24.81 14.73
N GLU A 315 14.09 -25.69 15.01
CA GLU A 315 13.82 -26.99 15.64
C GLU A 315 13.28 -26.82 17.07
N GLY A 316 13.68 -25.75 17.77
CA GLY A 316 13.16 -25.39 19.09
C GLY A 316 11.81 -24.65 19.08
N ASN A 317 11.25 -24.38 17.89
CA ASN A 317 9.95 -23.74 17.71
C ASN A 317 8.94 -24.76 17.17
N PRO A 318 8.00 -25.28 18.00
CA PRO A 318 7.11 -26.35 17.59
C PRO A 318 6.17 -25.93 16.45
N GLU A 319 5.72 -24.67 16.41
CA GLU A 319 4.85 -24.16 15.34
C GLU A 319 5.59 -24.18 14.00
N GLN A 320 6.79 -23.61 13.94
CA GLN A 320 7.59 -23.56 12.71
C GLN A 320 8.04 -24.95 12.27
N TYR A 321 8.48 -25.81 13.20
CA TYR A 321 8.88 -27.19 12.91
C TYR A 321 7.72 -28.01 12.35
N ASN A 322 6.53 -27.95 12.98
CA ASN A 322 5.35 -28.66 12.51
C ASN A 322 4.88 -28.16 11.13
N ALA A 323 4.95 -26.85 10.87
CA ALA A 323 4.66 -26.29 9.56
C ALA A 323 5.57 -26.89 8.47
N VAL A 324 6.88 -26.90 8.70
CA VAL A 324 7.85 -27.50 7.77
C VAL A 324 7.57 -29.00 7.57
N ARG A 325 7.30 -29.72 8.65
CA ARG A 325 6.98 -31.15 8.60
C ARG A 325 5.74 -31.46 7.74
N HIS A 326 4.65 -30.73 7.94
CA HIS A 326 3.42 -30.95 7.18
C HIS A 326 3.56 -30.57 5.71
N ILE A 327 4.29 -29.48 5.41
CA ILE A 327 4.60 -29.10 4.03
C ILE A 327 5.41 -30.21 3.36
N VAL A 328 6.54 -30.63 3.93
CA VAL A 328 7.37 -31.69 3.34
C VAL A 328 6.61 -33.01 3.19
N SER A 329 5.71 -33.33 4.11
CA SER A 329 4.86 -34.53 4.01
C SER A 329 3.84 -34.45 2.88
N GLY A 330 3.42 -33.26 2.44
CA GLY A 330 2.34 -33.08 1.48
C GLY A 330 0.95 -33.52 1.97
N ILE A 331 0.73 -33.64 3.28
CA ILE A 331 -0.50 -34.24 3.87
C ILE A 331 -1.79 -33.46 3.56
N SER A 332 -1.71 -32.14 3.35
CA SER A 332 -2.87 -31.28 3.09
C SER A 332 -3.45 -31.47 1.70
N ARG A 333 -2.66 -32.01 0.75
CA ARG A 333 -3.02 -32.03 -0.67
C ARG A 333 -4.35 -32.73 -0.93
N PRO A 334 -5.10 -32.27 -1.95
CA PRO A 334 -4.84 -31.13 -2.85
C PRO A 334 -5.12 -29.76 -2.20
N ALA A 335 -5.67 -29.75 -0.98
CA ALA A 335 -5.96 -28.52 -0.28
C ALA A 335 -4.66 -27.74 0.03
N PRO A 336 -4.68 -26.40 -0.14
CA PRO A 336 -3.57 -25.55 0.22
C PRO A 336 -3.14 -25.70 1.69
N TYR A 337 -1.85 -25.59 1.96
CA TYR A 337 -1.32 -25.43 3.31
C TYR A 337 -1.11 -23.95 3.61
N LEU A 338 -1.66 -23.44 4.73
CA LEU A 338 -1.55 -22.05 5.12
C LEU A 338 -0.58 -21.87 6.29
N ILE A 339 0.40 -20.99 6.10
CA ILE A 339 1.20 -20.43 7.21
C ILE A 339 0.60 -19.08 7.56
N PHE A 340 -0.20 -19.04 8.62
CA PHE A 340 -0.66 -17.78 9.19
C PHE A 340 0.43 -17.24 10.13
N GLY A 341 1.16 -16.23 9.70
CA GLY A 341 2.16 -15.61 10.57
C GLY A 341 1.91 -14.14 10.81
N PRO A 342 1.50 -13.75 12.01
CA PRO A 342 1.51 -12.38 12.48
C PRO A 342 2.87 -11.69 12.30
N PRO A 343 2.96 -10.36 12.36
CA PRO A 343 4.21 -9.64 12.09
C PRO A 343 5.31 -10.06 13.07
N GLY A 344 6.54 -10.23 12.57
CA GLY A 344 7.69 -10.61 13.38
C GLY A 344 7.77 -12.09 13.78
N THR A 345 6.85 -12.94 13.32
CA THR A 345 6.81 -14.38 13.71
C THR A 345 7.68 -15.32 12.87
N GLY A 346 8.43 -14.78 11.90
CA GLY A 346 9.34 -15.58 11.09
C GLY A 346 8.70 -16.31 9.89
N LYS A 347 7.53 -15.88 9.39
CA LYS A 347 6.87 -16.43 8.17
C LYS A 347 7.84 -16.83 7.05
N THR A 348 8.57 -15.86 6.52
CA THR A 348 9.50 -16.07 5.40
C THR A 348 10.66 -16.99 5.80
N VAL A 349 11.07 -17.02 7.08
CA VAL A 349 12.10 -17.97 7.55
C VAL A 349 11.54 -19.40 7.49
N THR A 350 10.34 -19.62 8.01
CA THR A 350 9.65 -20.92 7.98
C THR A 350 9.42 -21.40 6.55
N LEU A 351 8.95 -20.51 5.66
CA LEU A 351 8.68 -20.83 4.26
C LEU A 351 9.96 -21.19 3.50
N VAL A 352 11.04 -20.44 3.71
CA VAL A 352 12.35 -20.74 3.11
C VAL A 352 12.90 -22.07 3.62
N GLU A 353 12.76 -22.36 4.93
CA GLU A 353 13.18 -23.65 5.47
C GLU A 353 12.38 -24.80 4.85
N ALA A 354 11.06 -24.65 4.70
CA ALA A 354 10.22 -25.64 4.03
C ALA A 354 10.67 -25.89 2.58
N ILE A 355 11.00 -24.86 1.81
CA ILE A 355 11.55 -24.99 0.45
C ILE A 355 12.85 -25.80 0.46
N LYS A 356 13.79 -25.48 1.36
CA LYS A 356 15.06 -26.21 1.46
C LYS A 356 14.85 -27.68 1.82
N GLN A 357 13.89 -27.97 2.70
CA GLN A 357 13.58 -29.35 3.09
C GLN A 357 12.89 -30.12 1.97
N VAL A 358 12.02 -29.49 1.18
CA VAL A 358 11.44 -30.09 -0.03
C VAL A 358 12.56 -30.47 -1.01
N VAL A 359 13.49 -29.55 -1.29
CA VAL A 359 14.64 -29.79 -2.19
C VAL A 359 15.55 -30.91 -1.69
N LYS A 360 15.71 -31.02 -0.37
CA LYS A 360 16.55 -32.03 0.28
C LYS A 360 15.88 -33.42 0.32
N CYS A 361 14.59 -33.48 0.65
CA CYS A 361 13.91 -34.72 1.01
C CYS A 361 13.15 -35.36 -0.16
N ILE A 362 12.73 -34.57 -1.16
CA ILE A 362 11.89 -35.05 -2.26
C ILE A 362 12.74 -35.13 -3.52
N SER A 363 13.03 -36.35 -3.98
CA SER A 363 13.73 -36.58 -5.25
C SER A 363 12.93 -36.04 -6.42
N ASN A 364 13.59 -35.40 -7.38
CA ASN A 364 12.98 -34.83 -8.60
C ASN A 364 11.92 -33.74 -8.33
N CYS A 365 11.97 -33.06 -7.19
CA CYS A 365 11.10 -31.92 -6.97
C CYS A 365 11.53 -30.73 -7.85
N HIS A 366 10.53 -30.04 -8.41
CA HIS A 366 10.69 -28.64 -8.82
C HIS A 366 9.74 -27.77 -8.01
N VAL A 367 10.26 -26.62 -7.57
CA VAL A 367 9.60 -25.66 -6.69
C VAL A 367 9.50 -24.34 -7.42
N LEU A 368 8.29 -23.78 -7.44
CA LEU A 368 8.07 -22.38 -7.81
C LEU A 368 7.82 -21.57 -6.53
N ALA A 369 8.67 -20.59 -6.25
CA ALA A 369 8.50 -19.67 -5.14
C ALA A 369 8.10 -18.29 -5.68
N CYS A 370 6.93 -17.81 -5.27
CA CYS A 370 6.36 -16.56 -5.71
C CYS A 370 6.13 -15.59 -4.55
N ALA A 371 6.13 -14.31 -4.88
CA ALA A 371 5.66 -13.24 -4.00
C ALA A 371 5.00 -12.14 -4.85
N PRO A 372 4.12 -11.29 -4.28
CA PRO A 372 3.53 -10.18 -5.01
C PRO A 372 4.55 -9.11 -5.40
N SER A 373 5.62 -8.92 -4.61
CA SER A 373 6.66 -7.91 -4.87
C SER A 373 8.03 -8.51 -5.21
N ASN A 374 8.86 -7.77 -5.95
CA ASN A 374 10.24 -8.16 -6.21
C ASN A 374 11.07 -8.19 -4.92
N SER A 375 10.88 -7.30 -3.95
CA SER A 375 11.67 -7.38 -2.70
C SER A 375 11.40 -8.66 -1.92
N ALA A 376 10.14 -9.09 -1.83
CA ALA A 376 9.79 -10.33 -1.18
C ALA A 376 10.38 -11.52 -1.96
N ALA A 377 10.27 -11.50 -3.30
CA ALA A 377 10.90 -12.52 -4.15
C ALA A 377 12.44 -12.54 -4.04
N ASP A 378 13.07 -11.37 -3.92
CA ASP A 378 14.52 -11.24 -3.75
C ASP A 378 14.96 -11.74 -2.37
N LEU A 379 14.17 -11.48 -1.32
CA LEU A 379 14.41 -12.00 0.03
C LEU A 379 14.28 -13.52 0.07
N LEU A 380 13.32 -14.11 -0.65
CA LEU A 380 13.22 -15.56 -0.83
C LEU A 380 14.49 -16.09 -1.48
N CYS A 381 14.89 -15.51 -2.62
CA CYS A 381 16.10 -15.89 -3.35
C CYS A 381 17.34 -15.84 -2.44
N GLU A 382 17.57 -14.72 -1.76
CA GLU A 382 18.70 -14.52 -0.84
C GLU A 382 18.80 -15.62 0.21
N ARG A 383 17.68 -15.95 0.86
CA ARG A 383 17.68 -16.90 1.98
C ARG A 383 17.75 -18.36 1.54
N ILE A 384 17.23 -18.68 0.35
CA ILE A 384 17.33 -20.02 -0.24
C ILE A 384 18.77 -20.30 -0.68
N MET A 385 19.42 -19.33 -1.34
CA MET A 385 20.82 -19.44 -1.81
C MET A 385 21.85 -19.74 -0.72
N LYS A 386 21.51 -19.52 0.56
CA LYS A 386 22.42 -19.84 1.67
C LYS A 386 22.71 -21.34 1.81
N HIS A 387 21.82 -22.22 1.33
CA HIS A 387 21.92 -23.67 1.54
C HIS A 387 21.61 -24.51 0.30
N VAL A 388 21.09 -23.90 -0.76
CA VAL A 388 20.82 -24.56 -2.04
C VAL A 388 21.81 -24.03 -3.07
N ASP A 389 22.35 -24.91 -3.92
CA ASP A 389 23.36 -24.54 -4.92
C ASP A 389 22.81 -23.47 -5.88
N HIS A 390 23.61 -22.45 -6.16
CA HIS A 390 23.26 -21.38 -7.11
C HIS A 390 22.87 -21.90 -8.49
N ARG A 391 23.37 -23.05 -8.93
CA ARG A 391 23.01 -23.68 -10.22
C ARG A 391 21.59 -24.25 -10.21
N GLU A 392 21.05 -24.59 -9.04
CA GLU A 392 19.71 -25.14 -8.90
C GLU A 392 18.63 -24.05 -8.75
N ILE A 393 19.06 -22.79 -8.60
CA ILE A 393 18.19 -21.65 -8.31
C ILE A 393 18.15 -20.70 -9.51
N TYR A 394 16.97 -20.22 -9.87
CA TYR A 394 16.82 -19.21 -10.90
C TYR A 394 15.77 -18.15 -10.56
N ARG A 395 16.16 -16.87 -10.62
CA ARG A 395 15.31 -15.71 -10.35
C ARG A 395 14.88 -15.04 -11.66
N ILE A 396 13.61 -15.16 -12.02
CA ILE A 396 13.06 -14.53 -13.23
C ILE A 396 12.50 -13.14 -12.90
N ILE A 397 13.14 -12.10 -13.43
CA ILE A 397 12.83 -10.69 -13.20
C ILE A 397 12.11 -10.12 -14.42
N ALA A 398 11.09 -9.28 -14.19
CA ALA A 398 10.38 -8.56 -15.24
C ALA A 398 11.28 -7.52 -15.94
N SER A 399 11.09 -7.34 -17.25
CA SER A 399 11.87 -6.41 -18.07
C SER A 399 11.70 -4.93 -17.69
N SER A 400 10.61 -4.61 -16.99
CA SER A 400 10.26 -3.28 -16.46
C SER A 400 11.18 -2.85 -15.30
N ARG A 401 11.72 -3.79 -14.54
CA ARG A 401 12.52 -3.51 -13.33
C ARG A 401 13.89 -2.91 -13.68
N ASP A 402 14.26 -1.83 -13.02
CA ASP A 402 15.61 -1.27 -13.16
C ASP A 402 16.68 -2.23 -12.59
N PHE A 403 17.64 -2.62 -13.43
CA PHE A 403 18.76 -3.49 -13.07
C PHE A 403 19.63 -2.92 -11.94
N GLN A 404 19.70 -1.60 -11.79
CA GLN A 404 20.44 -0.97 -10.70
C GLN A 404 19.84 -1.27 -9.31
N THR A 405 18.55 -1.62 -9.27
CA THR A 405 17.85 -1.96 -8.03
C THR A 405 17.95 -3.44 -7.67
N VAL A 406 18.53 -4.28 -8.55
CA VAL A 406 18.71 -5.71 -8.32
C VAL A 406 19.95 -5.91 -7.45
N PRO A 407 19.86 -6.62 -6.31
CA PRO A 407 21.01 -6.90 -5.46
C PRO A 407 22.13 -7.65 -6.19
N GLU A 408 23.39 -7.28 -5.93
CA GLU A 408 24.57 -7.86 -6.62
C GLU A 408 24.66 -9.38 -6.50
N TYR A 409 24.24 -9.94 -5.37
CA TYR A 409 24.26 -11.39 -5.15
C TYR A 409 23.17 -12.15 -5.92
N ILE A 410 22.11 -11.49 -6.40
CA ILE A 410 21.06 -12.10 -7.23
C ILE A 410 21.43 -12.10 -8.71
N LYS A 411 22.21 -11.11 -9.15
CA LYS A 411 22.61 -10.94 -10.57
C LYS A 411 23.19 -12.20 -11.24
N PRO A 412 23.96 -13.08 -10.55
CA PRO A 412 24.48 -14.30 -11.17
C PRO A 412 23.42 -15.38 -11.46
N CYS A 413 22.28 -15.37 -10.76
CA CYS A 413 21.23 -16.37 -10.88
C CYS A 413 19.92 -15.80 -11.43
N CYS A 414 19.99 -14.66 -12.13
CA CYS A 414 18.84 -14.02 -12.75
C CYS A 414 18.98 -13.91 -14.27
N ASN A 415 17.87 -13.56 -14.91
CA ASN A 415 17.73 -13.45 -16.36
C ASN A 415 18.32 -12.18 -16.97
N TRP A 416 19.42 -11.65 -16.41
CA TRP A 416 20.10 -10.47 -16.94
C TRP A 416 21.28 -10.85 -17.84
N ASP A 417 21.27 -10.36 -19.08
CA ASP A 417 22.38 -10.52 -20.02
C ASP A 417 23.28 -9.28 -19.98
N LYS A 418 24.55 -9.48 -19.59
CA LYS A 418 25.56 -8.41 -19.50
C LYS A 418 25.96 -7.86 -20.88
N ASN A 419 25.99 -8.69 -21.91
CA ASN A 419 26.39 -8.29 -23.25
C ASN A 419 25.32 -7.43 -23.91
N LYS A 420 24.04 -7.79 -23.69
CA LYS A 420 22.88 -7.07 -24.23
C LYS A 420 22.40 -5.94 -23.33
N SER A 421 22.89 -5.85 -22.09
CA SER A 421 22.43 -4.89 -21.08
C SER A 421 20.90 -4.88 -20.93
N SER A 422 20.31 -6.08 -20.96
CA SER A 422 18.85 -6.28 -20.94
C SER A 422 18.48 -7.61 -20.29
N TYR A 423 17.22 -7.75 -19.91
CA TYR A 423 16.70 -9.03 -19.42
C TYR A 423 16.35 -9.93 -20.60
N VAL A 424 16.85 -11.17 -20.60
CA VAL A 424 16.59 -12.19 -21.62
C VAL A 424 15.90 -13.36 -20.94
N PHE A 425 14.69 -13.70 -21.37
CA PHE A 425 13.95 -14.81 -20.80
C PHE A 425 14.49 -16.13 -21.39
N PRO A 426 15.08 -17.03 -20.57
CA PRO A 426 15.65 -18.29 -21.05
C PRO A 426 14.58 -19.22 -21.61
N SER A 427 14.98 -20.16 -22.46
CA SER A 427 14.09 -21.19 -22.98
C SER A 427 13.49 -22.08 -21.87
N LYS A 428 12.34 -22.72 -22.15
CA LYS A 428 11.75 -23.72 -21.25
C LYS A 428 12.71 -24.87 -20.94
N TYR A 429 13.57 -25.25 -21.88
CA TYR A 429 14.55 -26.32 -21.69
C TYR A 429 15.56 -25.98 -20.61
N GLU A 430 16.08 -24.74 -20.60
CA GLU A 430 17.02 -24.28 -19.59
C GLU A 430 16.35 -24.15 -18.21
N LEU A 431 15.16 -23.55 -18.17
CA LEU A 431 14.42 -23.36 -16.92
C LEU A 431 14.07 -24.68 -16.22
N LYS A 432 13.81 -25.76 -16.99
CA LYS A 432 13.55 -27.10 -16.44
C LYS A 432 14.72 -27.69 -15.65
N ASN A 433 15.95 -27.24 -15.89
CA ASN A 433 17.13 -27.77 -15.21
C ASN A 433 17.28 -27.21 -13.79
N HIS A 434 16.56 -26.13 -13.45
CA HIS A 434 16.57 -25.55 -12.11
C HIS A 434 15.54 -26.25 -11.22
N LYS A 435 15.91 -26.50 -9.96
CA LYS A 435 15.00 -27.07 -8.96
C LYS A 435 14.12 -26.01 -8.32
N VAL A 436 14.62 -24.78 -8.18
CA VAL A 436 13.88 -23.68 -7.55
C VAL A 436 13.84 -22.49 -8.48
N ILE A 437 12.65 -22.15 -8.96
CA ILE A 437 12.41 -20.93 -9.74
C ILE A 437 11.72 -19.91 -8.84
N ILE A 438 12.26 -18.69 -8.78
CA ILE A 438 11.71 -17.59 -7.99
C ILE A 438 11.21 -16.47 -8.92
N THR A 439 9.95 -16.07 -8.75
CA THR A 439 9.31 -15.04 -9.59
C THR A 439 8.39 -14.13 -8.77
N THR A 440 7.95 -13.01 -9.35
CA THR A 440 6.72 -12.37 -8.88
C THR A 440 5.50 -13.14 -9.41
N LEU A 441 4.31 -12.93 -8.81
CA LEU A 441 3.06 -13.57 -9.27
C LEU A 441 2.79 -13.27 -10.75
N VAL A 442 2.82 -11.99 -11.15
CA VAL A 442 2.63 -11.58 -12.55
C VAL A 442 3.66 -12.24 -13.48
N THR A 443 4.93 -12.36 -13.05
CA THR A 443 5.97 -13.01 -13.85
C THR A 443 5.77 -14.52 -13.97
N ALA A 444 5.14 -15.18 -12.98
CA ALA A 444 4.77 -16.60 -13.07
C ALA A 444 3.83 -16.87 -14.26
N GLY A 445 3.02 -15.89 -14.66
CA GLY A 445 2.21 -15.95 -15.87
C GLY A 445 3.02 -16.22 -17.15
N ARG A 446 4.32 -15.89 -17.20
CA ARG A 446 5.18 -16.24 -18.35
C ARG A 446 5.50 -17.73 -18.40
N LEU A 447 5.66 -18.38 -17.25
CA LEU A 447 5.85 -19.83 -17.16
C LEU A 447 4.60 -20.56 -17.64
N VAL A 448 3.41 -20.03 -17.31
CA VAL A 448 2.14 -20.55 -17.85
C VAL A 448 2.11 -20.45 -19.38
N SER A 449 2.52 -19.31 -19.96
CA SER A 449 2.59 -19.16 -21.42
C SER A 449 3.53 -20.18 -22.08
N ALA A 450 4.62 -20.54 -21.41
CA ALA A 450 5.60 -21.52 -21.89
C ALA A 450 5.09 -22.97 -21.86
N ASN A 451 3.96 -23.21 -21.17
CA ASN A 451 3.30 -24.51 -21.09
C ASN A 451 4.26 -25.61 -20.62
N PHE A 452 4.71 -25.48 -19.37
CA PHE A 452 5.53 -26.52 -18.73
C PHE A 452 4.77 -27.86 -18.68
N PRO A 453 5.48 -29.00 -18.72
CA PRO A 453 4.84 -30.31 -18.63
C PRO A 453 4.02 -30.44 -17.36
N LYS A 454 2.90 -31.15 -17.46
CA LYS A 454 2.11 -31.52 -16.29
C LYS A 454 2.96 -32.28 -15.27
N GLY A 455 2.80 -31.94 -14.00
CA GLY A 455 3.50 -32.51 -12.86
C GLY A 455 4.92 -32.00 -12.69
N HIS A 456 5.39 -31.05 -13.52
CA HIS A 456 6.75 -30.52 -13.39
C HIS A 456 6.95 -29.85 -12.04
N PHE A 457 6.08 -28.91 -11.66
CA PHE A 457 6.14 -28.25 -10.37
C PHE A 457 5.45 -29.10 -9.31
N SER A 458 6.26 -29.66 -8.42
CA SER A 458 5.79 -30.44 -7.26
C SER A 458 5.20 -29.56 -6.16
N HIS A 459 5.73 -28.35 -5.98
CA HIS A 459 5.31 -27.41 -4.95
C HIS A 459 5.28 -25.99 -5.52
N VAL A 460 4.25 -25.22 -5.15
CA VAL A 460 4.19 -23.78 -5.33
C VAL A 460 4.09 -23.13 -3.96
N PHE A 461 5.00 -22.20 -3.68
CA PHE A 461 5.00 -21.39 -2.47
C PHE A 461 4.64 -19.96 -2.85
N ILE A 462 3.69 -19.35 -2.15
CA ILE A 462 3.37 -17.93 -2.30
C ILE A 462 3.58 -17.26 -0.94
N ASP A 463 4.62 -16.44 -0.83
CA ASP A 463 4.84 -15.58 0.35
C ASP A 463 4.06 -14.27 0.20
N GLU A 464 3.67 -13.69 1.33
CA GLU A 464 2.80 -12.50 1.42
C GLU A 464 1.50 -12.61 0.59
N ALA A 465 0.91 -13.81 0.54
CA ALA A 465 -0.31 -14.11 -0.22
C ALA A 465 -1.52 -13.28 0.20
N GLY A 466 -1.50 -12.72 1.43
CA GLY A 466 -2.53 -11.81 1.92
C GLY A 466 -2.58 -10.47 1.17
N HIS A 467 -1.50 -10.07 0.49
CA HIS A 467 -1.40 -8.76 -0.15
C HIS A 467 -1.79 -8.79 -1.64
N ALA A 468 -1.97 -9.98 -2.22
CA ALA A 468 -2.35 -10.15 -3.62
C ALA A 468 -3.86 -10.35 -3.74
N VAL A 469 -4.44 -9.88 -4.84
CA VAL A 469 -5.82 -10.26 -5.20
C VAL A 469 -5.85 -11.75 -5.53
N GLU A 470 -6.99 -12.40 -5.26
CA GLU A 470 -7.11 -13.83 -5.53
C GLU A 470 -6.80 -14.23 -6.99
N PRO A 471 -7.30 -13.53 -8.03
CA PRO A 471 -6.93 -13.82 -9.42
C PRO A 471 -5.42 -13.73 -9.69
N GLU A 472 -4.71 -12.85 -8.98
CA GLU A 472 -3.25 -12.72 -9.08
C GLU A 472 -2.54 -13.91 -8.46
N CYS A 473 -2.96 -14.39 -7.28
CA CYS A 473 -2.45 -15.65 -6.72
C CYS A 473 -2.66 -16.82 -7.68
N VAL A 474 -3.83 -16.88 -8.33
CA VAL A 474 -4.18 -17.93 -9.28
C VAL A 474 -3.28 -17.92 -10.52
N THR A 475 -2.60 -16.83 -10.86
CA THR A 475 -1.62 -16.80 -11.96
C THR A 475 -0.43 -17.74 -11.75
N ALA A 476 -0.04 -17.99 -10.51
CA ALA A 476 1.03 -18.91 -10.13
C ALA A 476 0.51 -20.33 -9.84
N ILE A 477 -0.80 -20.55 -9.93
CA ILE A 477 -1.47 -21.82 -9.65
C ILE A 477 -1.98 -22.44 -10.95
N ALA A 478 -2.81 -21.69 -11.68
CA ALA A 478 -3.51 -22.17 -12.86
C ALA A 478 -2.55 -22.34 -14.06
N GLY A 479 -2.38 -23.60 -14.48
CA GLY A 479 -1.43 -23.97 -15.53
C GLY A 479 -0.01 -24.25 -15.02
N ILE A 480 0.22 -24.19 -13.71
CA ILE A 480 1.48 -24.56 -13.05
C ILE A 480 1.29 -25.81 -12.18
N LEU A 481 0.30 -25.78 -11.29
CA LEU A 481 -0.03 -26.90 -10.41
C LEU A 481 -1.03 -27.84 -11.07
N ASP A 482 -0.76 -29.14 -10.95
CA ASP A 482 -1.73 -30.17 -11.29
C ASP A 482 -2.37 -30.74 -10.03
N VAL A 483 -3.68 -30.96 -10.13
CA VAL A 483 -4.46 -31.68 -9.14
C VAL A 483 -4.03 -33.15 -9.13
N VAL A 484 -4.22 -33.84 -8.00
CA VAL A 484 -3.96 -35.27 -7.87
C VAL A 484 -4.77 -36.01 -8.94
N ASP A 485 -4.10 -36.82 -9.77
CA ASP A 485 -4.73 -37.69 -10.76
C ASP A 485 -4.16 -39.09 -10.59
N GLU A 486 -5.03 -40.04 -10.23
CA GLU A 486 -4.67 -41.44 -10.01
C GLU A 486 -4.03 -42.10 -11.23
N LYS A 487 -4.27 -41.57 -12.45
CA LYS A 487 -3.74 -42.13 -13.71
C LYS A 487 -2.43 -41.52 -14.18
N GLY A 488 -2.04 -40.33 -13.69
CA GLY A 488 -0.93 -39.56 -14.27
C GLY A 488 -0.08 -38.76 -13.28
N ASN A 489 -0.63 -38.34 -12.14
CA ASN A 489 0.09 -37.63 -11.10
C ASN A 489 -0.43 -38.06 -9.72
N VAL A 490 0.01 -39.25 -9.27
CA VAL A 490 -0.43 -39.91 -8.03
C VAL A 490 -0.19 -39.05 -6.79
N HIS A 491 0.78 -38.14 -6.86
CA HIS A 491 1.13 -37.25 -5.77
C HIS A 491 0.42 -35.89 -5.90
N GLY A 492 0.21 -35.35 -7.10
CA GLY A 492 -0.34 -34.00 -7.26
C GLY A 492 0.60 -32.92 -6.71
N GLY A 493 0.42 -31.68 -7.15
CA GLY A 493 1.20 -30.56 -6.63
C GLY A 493 0.69 -30.08 -5.26
N GLN A 494 1.57 -29.54 -4.42
CA GLN A 494 1.17 -28.85 -3.18
C GLN A 494 1.22 -27.33 -3.35
N LEU A 495 0.15 -26.65 -2.95
CA LEU A 495 0.15 -25.20 -2.78
C LEU A 495 0.41 -24.85 -1.31
N VAL A 496 1.36 -23.95 -1.07
CA VAL A 496 1.64 -23.37 0.26
C VAL A 496 1.46 -21.86 0.17
N LEU A 497 0.58 -21.31 0.99
CA LEU A 497 0.34 -19.87 1.09
C LEU A 497 0.82 -19.38 2.46
N ALA A 498 1.75 -18.42 2.48
CA ALA A 498 2.13 -17.72 3.70
C ALA A 498 1.64 -16.28 3.66
N GLY A 499 1.15 -15.78 4.79
CA GLY A 499 0.68 -14.41 4.88
C GLY A 499 -0.01 -14.13 6.19
N ASP A 500 -0.65 -12.96 6.24
CA ASP A 500 -1.38 -12.49 7.42
C ASP A 500 -2.68 -11.80 6.97
N PRO A 501 -3.86 -12.40 7.21
CA PRO A 501 -5.14 -11.80 6.81
C PRO A 501 -5.50 -10.56 7.63
N LYS A 502 -4.78 -10.27 8.74
CA LYS A 502 -4.98 -9.09 9.59
C LYS A 502 -4.08 -7.91 9.19
N GLN A 503 -3.14 -8.10 8.25
CA GLN A 503 -2.33 -7.03 7.64
C GLN A 503 -2.95 -6.54 6.32
N LEU A 504 -2.29 -5.61 5.60
CA LEU A 504 -2.88 -4.97 4.41
C LEU A 504 -3.19 -6.01 3.33
N GLY A 505 -4.39 -5.88 2.78
CA GLY A 505 -4.81 -6.59 1.58
C GLY A 505 -4.30 -5.93 0.29
N PRO A 506 -4.77 -6.42 -0.87
CA PRO A 506 -4.46 -5.80 -2.15
C PRO A 506 -4.97 -4.36 -2.27
N ILE A 507 -4.26 -3.57 -3.07
CA ILE A 507 -4.59 -2.17 -3.33
C ILE A 507 -5.40 -2.10 -4.61
N LEU A 508 -6.65 -1.66 -4.49
CA LEU A 508 -7.63 -1.62 -5.57
C LEU A 508 -8.22 -0.23 -5.71
N ARG A 509 -8.37 0.26 -6.93
CA ARG A 509 -8.91 1.60 -7.21
C ARG A 509 -10.42 1.61 -7.25
N SER A 510 -11.05 0.54 -7.71
CA SER A 510 -12.49 0.46 -7.93
C SER A 510 -13.26 0.17 -6.64
N PRO A 511 -14.08 1.12 -6.15
CA PRO A 511 -14.91 0.88 -4.96
C PRO A 511 -15.88 -0.28 -5.15
N VAL A 512 -16.45 -0.42 -6.35
CA VAL A 512 -17.36 -1.52 -6.69
C VAL A 512 -16.65 -2.88 -6.62
N ALA A 513 -15.42 -2.95 -7.13
CA ALA A 513 -14.66 -4.19 -7.08
C ALA A 513 -14.30 -4.58 -5.63
N ILE A 514 -13.97 -3.60 -4.79
CA ILE A 514 -13.70 -3.81 -3.36
C ILE A 514 -14.96 -4.32 -2.65
N GLU A 515 -16.10 -3.63 -2.83
CA GLU A 515 -17.38 -3.97 -2.21
C GLU A 515 -17.82 -5.41 -2.51
N HIS A 516 -17.58 -5.87 -3.74
CA HIS A 516 -17.99 -7.20 -4.20
C HIS A 516 -16.91 -8.29 -4.04
N GLY A 517 -15.84 -8.00 -3.30
CA GLY A 517 -14.90 -8.99 -2.79
C GLY A 517 -13.57 -9.13 -3.52
N LEU A 518 -13.23 -8.28 -4.50
CA LEU A 518 -11.90 -8.31 -5.13
C LEU A 518 -10.78 -7.96 -4.13
N GLY A 519 -11.13 -7.19 -3.09
CA GLY A 519 -10.20 -6.80 -2.01
C GLY A 519 -9.86 -7.93 -1.03
N VAL A 520 -10.50 -9.09 -1.14
CA VAL A 520 -10.25 -10.26 -0.29
C VAL A 520 -9.24 -11.17 -0.99
N SER A 521 -8.10 -11.42 -0.35
CA SER A 521 -7.08 -12.33 -0.89
C SER A 521 -7.53 -13.79 -0.83
N LEU A 522 -6.89 -14.67 -1.63
CA LEU A 522 -7.16 -16.11 -1.59
C LEU A 522 -6.93 -16.69 -0.18
N LEU A 523 -5.86 -16.26 0.49
CA LEU A 523 -5.53 -16.68 1.86
C LEU A 523 -6.62 -16.25 2.85
N GLU A 524 -7.04 -14.99 2.78
CA GLU A 524 -8.08 -14.46 3.67
C GLU A 524 -9.43 -15.14 3.42
N ARG A 525 -9.80 -15.36 2.15
CA ARG A 525 -11.03 -16.07 1.80
C ARG A 525 -11.04 -17.49 2.35
N LEU A 526 -9.95 -18.24 2.18
CA LEU A 526 -9.85 -19.61 2.71
C LEU A 526 -10.01 -19.60 4.24
N MET A 527 -9.28 -18.75 4.96
CA MET A 527 -9.34 -18.68 6.43
C MET A 527 -10.69 -18.22 6.99
N THR A 528 -11.43 -17.38 6.28
CA THR A 528 -12.68 -16.78 6.79
C THR A 528 -13.94 -17.48 6.30
N GLN A 529 -13.93 -18.06 5.09
CA GLN A 529 -15.13 -18.59 4.44
C GLN A 529 -15.12 -20.12 4.28
N ASN A 530 -13.97 -20.79 4.36
CA ASN A 530 -13.88 -22.24 4.15
C ASN A 530 -13.75 -22.99 5.50
N GLU A 531 -14.58 -24.01 5.69
CA GLU A 531 -14.68 -24.78 6.94
C GLU A 531 -13.37 -25.48 7.35
N LEU A 532 -12.51 -25.86 6.41
CA LEU A 532 -11.23 -26.52 6.73
C LEU A 532 -10.22 -25.61 7.45
N TYR A 533 -10.34 -24.29 7.24
CA TYR A 533 -9.36 -23.31 7.72
C TYR A 533 -9.91 -22.40 8.82
N LYS A 534 -11.22 -22.47 9.10
CA LYS A 534 -11.84 -21.76 10.23
C LYS A 534 -11.34 -22.33 11.56
N LYS A 535 -11.28 -21.49 12.58
CA LYS A 535 -11.07 -21.94 13.97
C LYS A 535 -12.30 -22.72 14.42
N VAL A 536 -12.08 -23.93 14.95
CA VAL A 536 -13.11 -24.71 15.63
C VAL A 536 -12.65 -24.90 17.07
N ASN A 537 -13.45 -24.48 18.05
CA ASN A 537 -13.08 -24.46 19.48
C ASN A 537 -11.74 -23.74 19.72
N ASP A 538 -11.59 -22.55 19.14
CA ASP A 538 -10.40 -21.69 19.21
C ASP A 538 -9.09 -22.27 18.65
N LEU A 539 -9.15 -23.45 18.02
CA LEU A 539 -7.98 -24.11 17.44
C LEU A 539 -8.11 -24.23 15.93
N TYR A 540 -6.99 -24.03 15.24
CA TYR A 540 -6.87 -24.36 13.82
C TYR A 540 -6.54 -25.83 13.63
N ASN A 541 -7.02 -26.43 12.55
CA ASN A 541 -6.59 -27.77 12.17
C ASN A 541 -5.12 -27.71 11.68
N PRO A 542 -4.16 -28.33 12.40
CA PRO A 542 -2.74 -28.23 12.09
C PRO A 542 -2.36 -28.88 10.76
N THR A 543 -3.23 -29.73 10.20
CA THR A 543 -3.07 -30.34 8.87
C THR A 543 -3.15 -29.32 7.74
N PHE A 544 -3.88 -28.21 7.94
CA PHE A 544 -4.16 -27.21 6.92
C PHE A 544 -3.60 -25.83 7.27
N VAL A 545 -3.60 -25.45 8.54
CA VAL A 545 -3.16 -24.11 8.99
C VAL A 545 -2.18 -24.26 10.13
N THR A 546 -1.07 -23.54 10.06
CA THR A 546 -0.24 -23.27 11.24
C THR A 546 -0.19 -21.78 11.51
N LYS A 547 -0.68 -21.39 12.70
CA LYS A 547 -0.48 -20.03 13.23
C LYS A 547 0.87 -19.97 13.94
N LEU A 548 1.73 -19.04 13.54
CA LEU A 548 3.01 -18.78 14.22
C LEU A 548 2.77 -17.83 15.39
N LEU A 549 3.24 -18.18 16.59
CA LEU A 549 2.91 -17.44 17.83
C LEU A 549 4.05 -16.57 18.35
N ARG A 550 5.31 -17.01 18.23
CA ARG A 550 6.48 -16.33 18.79
C ARG A 550 6.89 -15.13 17.94
N ASN A 551 6.80 -13.92 18.48
CA ASN A 551 7.25 -12.67 17.88
C ASN A 551 8.72 -12.40 18.21
N TYR A 552 9.57 -12.34 17.19
CA TYR A 552 11.02 -12.12 17.32
C TYR A 552 11.44 -10.67 17.00
N ARG A 553 10.48 -9.73 16.92
CA ARG A 553 10.71 -8.38 16.39
C ARG A 553 10.67 -7.30 17.47
N SER A 554 9.55 -7.22 18.18
CA SER A 554 9.12 -6.00 18.86
C SER A 554 9.20 -6.13 20.38
N HIS A 555 9.49 -5.02 21.05
CA HIS A 555 9.39 -4.90 22.50
C HIS A 555 7.97 -5.27 22.99
N PRO A 556 7.81 -5.91 24.17
CA PRO A 556 6.51 -6.32 24.72
C PRO A 556 5.44 -5.21 24.70
N ASN A 557 5.79 -4.01 25.15
CA ASN A 557 4.85 -2.87 25.19
C ASN A 557 4.35 -2.44 23.81
N ILE A 558 5.16 -2.62 22.76
CA ILE A 558 4.78 -2.32 21.36
C ILE A 558 3.84 -3.41 20.83
N LEU A 559 4.10 -4.67 21.17
CA LEU A 559 3.32 -5.81 20.71
C LEU A 559 1.94 -5.90 21.37
N LYS A 560 1.78 -5.40 22.60
CA LYS A 560 0.57 -5.56 23.42
C LYS A 560 -0.73 -5.18 22.68
N ILE A 561 -0.83 -3.96 22.17
CA ILE A 561 -2.08 -3.49 21.53
C ILE A 561 -2.39 -4.23 20.22
N PRO A 562 -1.44 -4.45 19.30
CA PRO A 562 -1.70 -5.32 18.15
C PRO A 562 -2.09 -6.76 18.54
N ASN A 563 -1.50 -7.33 19.60
CA ASN A 563 -1.82 -8.68 20.06
C ASN A 563 -3.27 -8.80 20.54
N GLU A 564 -3.69 -7.86 21.39
CA GLU A 564 -5.03 -7.76 21.95
C GLU A 564 -6.09 -7.55 20.84
N LEU A 565 -5.84 -6.60 19.92
CA LEU A 565 -6.84 -6.20 18.93
C LEU A 565 -6.98 -7.17 17.73
N PHE A 566 -5.90 -7.88 17.35
CA PHE A 566 -5.87 -8.61 16.08
C PHE A 566 -5.58 -10.11 16.20
N TYR A 567 -5.01 -10.56 17.31
CA TYR A 567 -4.44 -11.90 17.41
C TYR A 567 -4.88 -12.69 18.66
N ASP A 568 -5.95 -12.25 19.32
CA ASP A 568 -6.61 -12.94 20.44
C ASP A 568 -5.67 -13.14 21.65
N ASP A 569 -4.72 -12.21 21.85
CA ASP A 569 -3.67 -12.29 22.87
C ASP A 569 -2.74 -13.54 22.78
N GLU A 570 -2.77 -14.27 21.67
CA GLU A 570 -2.00 -15.51 21.51
C GLU A 570 -0.50 -15.30 21.24
N LEU A 571 -0.06 -14.09 20.85
CA LEU A 571 1.35 -13.85 20.51
C LEU A 571 2.27 -13.84 21.73
N GLN A 572 3.41 -14.51 21.58
CA GLN A 572 4.43 -14.65 22.62
C GLN A 572 5.65 -13.80 22.28
N VAL A 573 6.18 -13.05 23.24
CA VAL A 573 7.40 -12.25 23.01
C VAL A 573 8.63 -13.17 23.04
N ALA A 574 9.39 -13.14 21.96
CA ALA A 574 10.66 -13.86 21.81
C ALA A 574 11.73 -12.98 21.11
N ALA A 575 11.53 -11.66 21.12
CA ALA A 575 12.46 -10.70 20.51
C ALA A 575 13.77 -10.64 21.30
N ASP A 576 14.88 -10.37 20.59
CA ASP A 576 16.17 -10.13 21.23
C ASP A 576 16.07 -8.91 22.17
N GLU A 577 16.30 -9.13 23.47
CA GLU A 577 16.20 -8.11 24.50
C GLU A 577 17.20 -6.95 24.26
N ILE A 578 18.39 -7.24 23.72
CA ILE A 578 19.42 -6.23 23.47
C ILE A 578 18.91 -5.20 22.45
N VAL A 579 18.24 -5.68 21.41
CA VAL A 579 17.71 -4.81 20.35
C VAL A 579 16.42 -4.15 20.81
N SER A 580 15.47 -4.90 21.34
CA SER A 580 14.12 -4.42 21.68
C SER A 580 14.10 -3.47 22.89
N HIS A 581 14.97 -3.67 23.89
CA HIS A 581 15.06 -2.79 25.07
C HIS A 581 16.04 -1.63 24.89
N SER A 582 16.67 -1.49 23.70
CA SER A 582 17.77 -0.53 23.52
C SER A 582 17.38 0.92 23.79
N TYR A 583 16.10 1.27 23.68
CA TYR A 583 15.58 2.63 23.88
C TYR A 583 14.82 2.83 25.19
N CYS A 584 14.67 1.82 26.04
CA CYS A 584 13.91 1.93 27.31
C CYS A 584 14.44 3.00 28.27
N ASN A 585 15.73 3.35 28.19
CA ASN A 585 16.37 4.36 29.03
C ASN A 585 16.64 5.69 28.30
N TRP A 586 16.06 5.90 27.13
CA TRP A 586 16.27 7.12 26.35
C TRP A 586 15.71 8.35 27.08
N GLU A 587 16.50 9.42 27.16
CA GLU A 587 16.22 10.61 27.99
C GLU A 587 14.96 11.39 27.58
N LYS A 588 14.52 11.21 26.32
CA LYS A 588 13.33 11.87 25.77
C LYS A 588 12.05 11.05 25.95
N LEU A 589 12.12 9.85 26.52
CA LEU A 589 10.91 9.11 26.87
C LEU A 589 10.18 9.82 28.02
N PRO A 590 8.85 10.03 27.90
CA PRO A 590 8.03 10.50 29.02
C PRO A 590 8.18 9.60 30.25
N ARG A 591 8.16 8.28 30.04
CA ARG A 591 8.37 7.27 31.09
C ARG A 591 9.46 6.27 30.69
N LYS A 592 10.44 6.07 31.56
CA LYS A 592 11.49 5.05 31.37
C LYS A 592 10.88 3.65 31.39
N GLY A 593 11.37 2.77 30.51
CA GLY A 593 10.86 1.41 30.33
C GLY A 593 9.65 1.31 29.39
N PHE A 594 9.07 2.43 28.95
CA PHE A 594 7.94 2.45 28.03
C PHE A 594 8.35 3.07 26.68
N PRO A 595 8.80 2.27 25.69
CA PRO A 595 9.36 2.79 24.45
C PRO A 595 8.28 3.14 23.40
N ILE A 596 7.24 3.85 23.84
CA ILE A 596 6.19 4.40 22.98
C ILE A 596 5.98 5.84 23.40
N ILE A 597 6.05 6.75 22.43
CA ILE A 597 5.72 8.16 22.61
C ILE A 597 4.52 8.48 21.73
N PHE A 598 3.44 8.94 22.33
CA PHE A 598 2.38 9.65 21.62
C PHE A 598 2.55 11.14 21.86
N HIS A 599 2.82 11.91 20.81
CA HIS A 599 2.92 13.38 20.85
C HIS A 599 1.68 13.99 20.20
N GLY A 600 0.78 14.55 21.03
CA GLY A 600 -0.42 15.23 20.58
C GLY A 600 -0.11 16.58 19.94
N VAL A 601 -0.58 16.80 18.71
CA VAL A 601 -0.37 18.04 17.94
C VAL A 601 -1.69 18.53 17.36
N LEU A 602 -2.04 19.80 17.62
CA LEU A 602 -3.09 20.53 16.90
C LEU A 602 -2.45 21.30 15.73
N GLY A 603 -2.38 20.65 14.57
CA GLY A 603 -1.89 21.27 13.34
C GLY A 603 -3.03 21.74 12.44
N LYS A 604 -2.68 22.19 11.25
CA LYS A 604 -3.62 22.45 10.15
C LYS A 604 -3.22 21.58 8.97
N ASP A 605 -4.18 20.83 8.41
CA ASP A 605 -3.95 20.09 7.17
C ASP A 605 -4.13 21.01 5.96
N GLU A 606 -3.11 21.08 5.11
CA GLU A 606 -3.02 21.96 3.94
C GLU A 606 -2.82 21.16 2.65
N ARG A 607 -3.10 21.80 1.50
CA ARG A 607 -2.92 21.27 0.14
C ARG A 607 -2.21 22.30 -0.73
N GLU A 608 -1.51 21.85 -1.78
CA GLU A 608 -0.80 22.75 -2.70
C GLU A 608 -0.97 22.36 -4.19
N GLY A 609 -1.10 23.37 -5.05
CA GLY A 609 -1.16 23.25 -6.50
C GLY A 609 -2.26 22.32 -7.01
N ASN A 610 -1.91 21.35 -7.85
CA ASN A 610 -2.86 20.36 -8.38
C ASN A 610 -2.83 19.04 -7.60
N SER A 611 -2.18 19.00 -6.42
CA SER A 611 -2.05 17.77 -5.63
C SER A 611 -3.26 17.62 -4.68
N PRO A 612 -4.04 16.53 -4.79
CA PRO A 612 -5.15 16.27 -3.89
C PRO A 612 -4.72 15.74 -2.51
N SER A 613 -3.41 15.54 -2.29
CA SER A 613 -2.85 14.97 -1.06
C SER A 613 -2.55 16.04 -0.01
N PHE A 614 -2.80 15.72 1.26
CA PHE A 614 -2.66 16.63 2.40
C PHE A 614 -1.25 16.59 3.02
N PHE A 615 -0.88 17.68 3.68
CA PHE A 615 0.30 17.74 4.54
C PHE A 615 0.03 18.62 5.77
N ASN A 616 0.80 18.42 6.83
CA ASN A 616 0.70 19.14 8.10
C ASN A 616 2.11 19.44 8.60
N VAL A 617 2.50 20.71 8.52
CA VAL A 617 3.87 21.12 8.80
C VAL A 617 4.19 21.06 10.28
N THR A 618 3.22 21.30 11.17
CA THR A 618 3.40 21.23 12.61
C THR A 618 3.79 19.81 13.05
N GLU A 619 3.17 18.78 12.47
CA GLU A 619 3.60 17.40 12.71
C GLU A 619 5.05 17.16 12.23
N ILE A 620 5.44 17.72 11.08
CA ILE A 620 6.81 17.59 10.53
C ILE A 620 7.84 18.20 11.48
N GLU A 621 7.56 19.35 12.07
CA GLU A 621 8.46 20.00 13.02
C GLU A 621 8.75 19.12 14.24
N VAL A 622 7.71 18.53 14.83
CA VAL A 622 7.83 17.61 15.96
C VAL A 622 8.61 16.36 15.56
N LEU A 623 8.37 15.81 14.36
CA LEU A 623 9.14 14.69 13.83
C LEU A 623 10.63 15.03 13.69
N MET A 624 10.95 16.21 13.15
CA MET A 624 12.34 16.66 13.00
C MET A 624 13.01 16.85 14.37
N MET A 625 12.31 17.41 15.36
CA MET A 625 12.81 17.54 16.74
C MET A 625 13.22 16.18 17.33
N TYR A 626 12.39 15.14 17.15
CA TYR A 626 12.72 13.80 17.63
C TYR A 626 13.86 13.15 16.84
N LEU A 627 13.92 13.33 15.52
CA LEU A 627 15.03 12.84 14.71
C LEU A 627 16.36 13.47 15.12
N GLU A 628 16.40 14.79 15.29
CA GLU A 628 17.59 15.50 15.76
C GLU A 628 18.02 14.95 17.13
N SER A 629 17.06 14.74 18.05
CA SER A 629 17.34 14.15 19.36
C SER A 629 17.91 12.72 19.26
N LEU A 630 17.42 11.89 18.34
CA LEU A 630 17.92 10.53 18.11
C LEU A 630 19.38 10.53 17.60
N PHE A 631 19.73 11.46 16.72
CA PHE A 631 21.11 11.59 16.21
C PHE A 631 22.06 12.24 17.23
N GLN A 632 21.59 13.19 18.05
CA GLN A 632 22.42 13.85 19.08
C GLN A 632 22.71 12.98 20.31
N THR A 633 21.84 12.02 20.62
CA THR A 633 21.99 11.13 21.78
C THR A 633 22.85 9.88 21.49
N GLN A 634 23.50 9.81 20.33
CA GLN A 634 24.40 8.71 19.95
C GLN A 634 25.55 8.52 20.96
N GLY A 635 25.75 7.26 21.40
CA GLY A 635 26.92 6.85 22.18
C GLY A 635 26.97 7.34 23.63
N LYS A 636 25.95 8.07 24.12
CA LYS A 636 25.84 8.46 25.53
C LYS A 636 25.08 7.38 26.32
N LYS A 637 25.56 7.05 27.53
CA LYS A 637 24.89 6.15 28.51
C LYS A 637 24.50 4.75 28.00
N GLY A 638 25.30 4.14 27.12
CA GLY A 638 25.10 2.74 26.69
C GLY A 638 24.06 2.54 25.56
N LEU A 639 23.53 3.62 24.97
CA LEU A 639 22.68 3.55 23.77
C LEU A 639 23.52 3.10 22.56
N SER A 640 23.04 2.09 21.81
CA SER A 640 23.70 1.64 20.58
C SER A 640 23.75 2.77 19.55
N ARG A 641 24.86 2.89 18.80
CA ARG A 641 24.97 3.83 17.68
C ARG A 641 23.86 3.55 16.67
N ILE A 642 22.96 4.52 16.45
CA ILE A 642 21.87 4.41 15.47
C ILE A 642 22.34 4.91 14.10
N SER A 643 22.08 4.13 13.06
CA SER A 643 22.35 4.52 11.67
C SER A 643 21.06 5.03 11.03
N PRO A 644 21.11 5.93 10.02
CA PRO A 644 19.91 6.39 9.31
C PRO A 644 19.04 5.24 8.76
N LYS A 645 19.66 4.14 8.29
CA LYS A 645 18.97 2.89 7.87
C LYS A 645 18.12 2.22 8.96
N ASP A 646 18.39 2.47 10.24
CA ASP A 646 17.67 1.86 11.36
C ASP A 646 16.39 2.64 11.71
N ILE A 647 16.18 3.80 11.09
CA ILE A 647 15.04 4.69 11.28
C ILE A 647 14.09 4.60 10.08
N GLY A 648 12.80 4.54 10.36
CA GLY A 648 11.76 4.69 9.35
C GLY A 648 10.75 5.77 9.74
N ILE A 649 10.27 6.52 8.77
CA ILE A 649 9.17 7.48 8.95
C ILE A 649 8.00 7.07 8.07
N ILE A 650 6.84 6.86 8.69
CA ILE A 650 5.61 6.42 8.06
C ILE A 650 4.62 7.57 8.05
N SER A 651 4.05 7.87 6.89
CA SER A 651 2.92 8.79 6.77
C SER A 651 1.97 8.35 5.66
N PRO A 652 0.65 8.40 5.85
CA PRO A 652 -0.32 7.94 4.85
C PRO A 652 -0.45 8.86 3.64
N TYR A 653 -0.13 10.15 3.80
CA TYR A 653 -0.29 11.14 2.75
C TYR A 653 1.03 11.35 2.01
N ARG A 654 0.95 11.28 0.68
CA ARG A 654 2.11 11.48 -0.19
C ARG A 654 2.74 12.83 0.01
N LYS A 655 1.91 13.89 0.12
CA LYS A 655 2.47 15.22 0.21
C LYS A 655 3.21 15.46 1.53
N GLN A 656 2.74 14.83 2.61
CA GLN A 656 3.48 14.75 3.85
C GLN A 656 4.82 14.03 3.68
N VAL A 657 4.86 12.88 2.99
CA VAL A 657 6.12 12.16 2.72
C VAL A 657 7.13 13.01 1.93
N GLU A 658 6.68 13.75 0.92
CA GLU A 658 7.52 14.69 0.16
C GLU A 658 8.08 15.81 1.04
N LYS A 659 7.21 16.48 1.82
CA LYS A 659 7.60 17.59 2.70
C LYS A 659 8.54 17.10 3.82
N ILE A 660 8.33 15.91 4.37
CA ILE A 660 9.27 15.28 5.32
C ILE A 660 10.64 15.06 4.67
N ARG A 661 10.70 14.53 3.43
CA ARG A 661 11.97 14.35 2.72
C ARG A 661 12.67 15.69 2.45
N GLN A 662 11.93 16.76 2.18
CA GLN A 662 12.47 18.11 2.04
C GLN A 662 13.01 18.62 3.38
N ALA A 663 12.24 18.50 4.46
CA ALA A 663 12.65 18.90 5.81
C ALA A 663 13.95 18.20 6.26
N ILE A 664 14.06 16.90 6.00
CA ILE A 664 15.27 16.11 6.28
C ILE A 664 16.48 16.67 5.52
N LYS A 665 16.33 17.02 4.23
CA LYS A 665 17.43 17.61 3.45
C LYS A 665 17.90 18.96 4.01
N ILE A 666 16.97 19.77 4.51
CA ILE A 666 17.25 21.10 5.07
C ILE A 666 17.93 20.97 6.45
N LYS A 667 17.30 20.24 7.38
CA LYS A 667 17.71 20.17 8.79
C LYS A 667 18.85 19.19 9.08
N LEU A 668 18.91 18.07 8.34
CA LEU A 668 19.88 17.00 8.59
C LEU A 668 21.01 16.95 7.54
N SER A 669 21.29 18.08 6.87
CA SER A 669 22.35 18.18 5.84
C SER A 669 23.75 17.78 6.34
N GLY A 670 24.02 17.88 7.65
CA GLY A 670 25.29 17.49 8.28
C GLY A 670 25.41 16.01 8.68
N VAL A 671 24.37 15.19 8.52
CA VAL A 671 24.39 13.77 8.88
C VAL A 671 24.85 12.95 7.66
N SER A 672 25.81 12.05 7.85
CA SER A 672 26.26 11.10 6.81
C SER A 672 25.16 10.08 6.50
N ASP A 673 25.07 9.67 5.22
CA ASP A 673 24.18 8.60 4.76
C ASP A 673 22.67 8.80 5.04
N VAL A 674 22.21 10.05 5.17
CA VAL A 674 20.79 10.41 5.38
C VAL A 674 19.85 9.83 4.31
N LYS A 675 20.38 9.56 3.10
CA LYS A 675 19.62 8.93 2.01
C LYS A 675 19.15 7.51 2.36
N GLU A 676 19.78 6.84 3.33
CA GLU A 676 19.38 5.51 3.79
C GLU A 676 18.16 5.54 4.74
N LEU A 677 17.80 6.72 5.28
CA LEU A 677 16.59 6.87 6.09
C LEU A 677 15.36 6.72 5.20
N LYS A 678 14.55 5.70 5.50
CA LYS A 678 13.36 5.40 4.72
C LYS A 678 12.20 6.29 5.17
N VAL A 679 11.61 7.03 4.24
CA VAL A 679 10.35 7.78 4.41
C VAL A 679 9.36 7.27 3.36
N GLY A 680 8.16 6.91 3.75
CA GLY A 680 7.16 6.30 2.85
C GLY A 680 5.80 6.05 3.51
N SER A 681 4.89 5.45 2.74
CA SER A 681 3.57 5.06 3.20
C SER A 681 3.58 3.75 4.00
N VAL A 682 2.45 3.42 4.65
CA VAL A 682 2.30 2.13 5.35
C VAL A 682 2.55 0.95 4.41
N GLU A 683 2.03 1.06 3.18
CA GLU A 683 2.16 0.07 2.11
C GLU A 683 3.63 -0.13 1.70
N GLU A 684 4.43 0.94 1.62
CA GLU A 684 5.87 0.82 1.33
C GLU A 684 6.66 0.12 2.45
N PHE A 685 6.18 0.24 3.69
CA PHE A 685 6.82 -0.35 4.88
C PHE A 685 6.36 -1.79 5.17
N GLN A 686 5.41 -2.31 4.40
CA GLN A 686 4.98 -3.69 4.52
C GLN A 686 6.13 -4.66 4.21
N GLY A 687 6.26 -5.73 5.00
CA GLY A 687 7.42 -6.64 4.94
C GLY A 687 8.74 -6.06 5.49
N GLN A 688 8.84 -4.73 5.67
CA GLN A 688 10.01 -4.08 6.25
C GLN A 688 9.87 -3.89 7.76
N GLU A 689 11.02 -3.70 8.42
CA GLU A 689 11.10 -3.42 9.85
C GLU A 689 12.26 -2.45 10.10
N ARG A 690 12.15 -1.65 11.16
CA ARG A 690 13.18 -0.69 11.58
C ARG A 690 13.32 -0.70 13.09
N LYS A 691 14.49 -0.29 13.59
CA LYS A 691 14.74 -0.21 15.03
C LYS A 691 13.83 0.85 15.65
N VAL A 692 13.73 2.00 15.00
CA VAL A 692 12.88 3.12 15.42
C VAL A 692 11.92 3.47 14.27
N ILE A 693 10.64 3.65 14.60
CA ILE A 693 9.62 4.11 13.65
C ILE A 693 8.99 5.40 14.18
N LEU A 694 8.95 6.41 13.32
CA LEU A 694 8.19 7.63 13.55
C LEU A 694 6.97 7.65 12.65
N ILE A 695 5.83 8.12 13.15
CA ILE A 695 4.54 8.11 12.44
C ILE A 695 3.95 9.53 12.45
N SER A 696 3.49 9.98 11.29
CA SER A 696 2.72 11.22 11.10
C SER A 696 1.31 10.89 10.64
N THR A 697 0.28 11.32 11.36
CA THR A 697 -1.13 11.06 10.99
C THR A 697 -1.74 12.13 10.09
N VAL A 698 -1.15 13.32 10.06
CA VAL A 698 -1.46 14.50 9.23
C VAL A 698 -2.79 15.19 9.54
N ARG A 699 -3.88 14.43 9.66
CA ARG A 699 -5.23 15.00 9.73
C ARG A 699 -5.45 15.79 11.02
N SER A 700 -5.97 17.01 10.87
CA SER A 700 -6.21 17.91 12.00
C SER A 700 -7.52 18.70 11.95
N SER A 701 -8.23 18.78 10.82
CA SER A 701 -9.51 19.50 10.70
C SER A 701 -10.75 18.59 10.71
N GLN A 702 -11.82 19.06 11.36
CA GLN A 702 -13.12 18.35 11.49
C GLN A 702 -14.06 18.57 10.28
N ASP A 703 -13.87 19.66 9.54
CA ASP A 703 -14.67 20.02 8.34
C ASP A 703 -14.56 18.96 7.23
N TYR A 704 -13.41 18.31 7.11
CA TYR A 704 -13.22 17.22 6.17
C TYR A 704 -13.75 15.88 6.70
N VAL A 705 -14.03 15.75 8.00
CA VAL A 705 -14.47 14.49 8.63
C VAL A 705 -15.90 14.09 8.21
N LYS A 706 -16.80 15.07 7.95
CA LYS A 706 -18.15 14.79 7.42
C LYS A 706 -18.10 14.35 5.94
N PHE A 707 -17.34 15.04 5.08
CA PHE A 707 -17.10 14.59 3.70
C PHE A 707 -16.40 13.21 3.65
N ASP A 708 -15.57 12.92 4.65
CA ASP A 708 -14.87 11.65 4.86
C ASP A 708 -15.74 10.53 5.47
N GLU A 709 -16.90 10.84 6.05
CA GLU A 709 -17.88 9.85 6.49
C GLU A 709 -18.57 9.22 5.29
N ASP A 710 -18.91 10.03 4.29
CA ASP A 710 -19.45 9.58 3.01
C ASP A 710 -18.36 9.03 2.08
N PHE A 711 -17.13 9.57 2.14
CA PHE A 711 -15.97 9.12 1.35
C PHE A 711 -14.85 8.53 2.21
N SER A 712 -15.19 7.51 3.02
CA SER A 712 -14.27 6.51 3.59
C SER A 712 -12.85 7.03 3.92
N LEU A 713 -12.67 7.60 5.12
CA LEU A 713 -11.41 7.86 5.83
C LEU A 713 -10.45 6.64 5.85
N GLY A 714 -9.84 6.26 4.74
CA GLY A 714 -9.27 4.92 4.64
C GLY A 714 -7.92 4.74 5.35
N PHE A 715 -7.26 5.76 5.91
CA PHE A 715 -6.12 5.53 6.82
C PHE A 715 -6.57 5.38 8.28
N LEU A 716 -7.44 6.27 8.77
CA LEU A 716 -7.87 6.23 10.17
C LEU A 716 -8.87 5.11 10.46
N LYS A 717 -9.79 4.80 9.53
CA LYS A 717 -10.82 3.76 9.71
C LYS A 717 -10.37 2.36 9.27
N ASN A 718 -9.13 2.17 8.79
CA ASN A 718 -8.67 0.87 8.31
C ASN A 718 -7.86 0.12 9.39
N PRO A 719 -8.43 -0.93 10.01
CA PRO A 719 -7.77 -1.66 11.10
C PRO A 719 -6.49 -2.39 10.64
N LYS A 720 -6.44 -2.86 9.38
CA LYS A 720 -5.23 -3.51 8.81
C LYS A 720 -4.07 -2.52 8.67
N ARG A 721 -4.34 -1.25 8.33
CA ARG A 721 -3.33 -0.16 8.27
C ARG A 721 -2.77 0.17 9.64
N PHE A 722 -3.65 0.29 10.63
CA PHE A 722 -3.23 0.47 12.02
C PHE A 722 -2.26 -0.65 12.45
N ASN A 723 -2.66 -1.91 12.27
CA ASN A 723 -1.86 -3.08 12.65
C ASN A 723 -0.48 -3.07 11.96
N VAL A 724 -0.41 -2.84 10.65
CA VAL A 724 0.89 -2.77 9.95
C VAL A 724 1.74 -1.63 10.49
N THR A 725 1.18 -0.44 10.65
CA THR A 725 1.89 0.77 11.09
C THR A 725 2.56 0.58 12.44
N ILE A 726 1.83 0.09 13.44
CA ILE A 726 2.35 -0.11 14.81
C ILE A 726 3.38 -1.25 14.86
N THR A 727 3.22 -2.30 14.04
CA THR A 727 4.08 -3.50 14.11
C THR A 727 5.38 -3.41 13.29
N ARG A 728 5.77 -2.23 12.81
CA ARG A 728 7.04 -2.01 12.06
C ARG A 728 8.26 -1.81 12.95
N ALA A 729 8.06 -1.38 14.20
CA ALA A 729 9.15 -1.01 15.11
C ALA A 729 9.67 -2.20 15.91
N LYS A 730 10.99 -2.25 16.10
CA LYS A 730 11.62 -3.21 17.03
C LYS A 730 11.70 -2.66 18.45
N ALA A 731 12.16 -1.41 18.59
CA ALA A 731 12.63 -0.90 19.87
C ALA A 731 11.98 0.42 20.32
N LEU A 732 11.48 1.26 19.40
CA LEU A 732 10.86 2.55 19.74
C LEU A 732 9.83 2.98 18.69
N ILE A 733 8.66 3.43 19.16
CA ILE A 733 7.63 4.09 18.35
C ILE A 733 7.46 5.52 18.82
N ILE A 734 7.46 6.47 17.87
CA ILE A 734 7.10 7.86 18.11
C ILE A 734 5.95 8.22 17.16
N LEU A 735 4.77 8.44 17.70
CA LEU A 735 3.59 8.82 16.94
C LEU A 735 3.28 10.29 17.18
N VAL A 736 3.13 11.04 16.10
CA VAL A 736 2.78 12.46 16.08
C VAL A 736 1.44 12.61 15.37
N GLY A 737 0.45 13.20 16.04
CA GLY A 737 -0.89 13.32 15.48
C GLY A 737 -1.89 14.07 16.35
N ASN A 738 -3.05 14.39 15.78
CA ASN A 738 -4.14 15.06 16.49
C ASN A 738 -4.94 14.03 17.33
N PRO A 739 -4.87 14.09 18.67
CA PRO A 739 -5.53 13.10 19.54
C PRO A 739 -7.07 13.16 19.46
N VAL A 740 -7.66 14.32 19.16
CA VAL A 740 -9.12 14.51 19.08
C VAL A 740 -9.71 13.75 17.89
N ILE A 741 -9.04 13.84 16.73
CA ILE A 741 -9.48 13.13 15.51
C ILE A 741 -9.20 11.64 15.64
N LEU A 742 -8.02 11.27 16.16
CA LEU A 742 -7.65 9.87 16.37
C LEU A 742 -8.55 9.18 17.40
N GLY A 743 -9.04 9.91 18.40
CA GLY A 743 -9.96 9.39 19.42
C GLY A 743 -11.32 8.91 18.87
N LYS A 744 -11.71 9.34 17.67
CA LYS A 744 -12.97 8.92 17.02
C LYS A 744 -12.93 7.49 16.47
N ASP A 745 -11.75 6.95 16.15
CA ASP A 745 -11.61 5.55 15.71
C ASP A 745 -11.36 4.63 16.91
N ALA A 746 -12.01 3.46 16.92
CA ALA A 746 -11.93 2.53 18.05
C ALA A 746 -10.51 2.01 18.32
N ASN A 747 -9.73 1.71 17.27
CA ASN A 747 -8.38 1.15 17.42
C ASN A 747 -7.40 2.23 17.91
N TRP A 748 -7.47 3.42 17.31
CA TRP A 748 -6.67 4.56 17.72
C TRP A 748 -7.03 5.05 19.13
N SER A 749 -8.31 5.07 19.49
CA SER A 749 -8.79 5.37 20.84
C SER A 749 -8.24 4.39 21.87
N ARG A 750 -8.27 3.07 21.58
CA ARG A 750 -7.66 2.05 22.45
C ARG A 750 -6.16 2.25 22.63
N PHE A 751 -5.43 2.60 21.56
CA PHE A 751 -4.00 2.89 21.61
C PHE A 751 -3.67 4.17 22.40
N LEU A 752 -4.48 5.22 22.24
CA LEU A 752 -4.39 6.47 23.00
C LEU A 752 -4.56 6.23 24.50
N LYS A 753 -5.62 5.52 24.89
CA LYS A 753 -5.87 5.14 26.30
C LYS A 753 -4.69 4.37 26.89
N TYR A 754 -4.14 3.42 26.14
CA TYR A 754 -2.96 2.67 26.57
C TYR A 754 -1.72 3.55 26.78
N CYS A 755 -1.51 4.56 25.91
CA CYS A 755 -0.42 5.52 26.09
C CYS A 755 -0.63 6.42 27.31
N LEU A 756 -1.87 6.84 27.59
CA LEU A 756 -2.22 7.64 28.77
C LEU A 756 -2.02 6.85 30.08
N GLU A 757 -2.56 5.63 30.16
CA GLU A 757 -2.42 4.72 31.32
C GLU A 757 -0.97 4.43 31.68
N ASN A 758 -0.08 4.41 30.68
CA ASN A 758 1.33 4.11 30.86
C ASN A 758 2.22 5.36 30.90
N GLU A 759 1.65 6.57 30.96
CA GLU A 759 2.38 7.85 30.97
C GLU A 759 3.31 8.03 29.76
N GLY A 760 2.98 7.45 28.61
CA GLY A 760 3.70 7.61 27.33
C GLY A 760 3.22 8.76 26.45
N TYR A 761 2.33 9.59 26.98
CA TYR A 761 1.72 10.72 26.28
C TYR A 761 2.45 12.04 26.55
N THR A 762 2.59 12.89 25.54
CA THR A 762 3.15 14.24 25.64
C THR A 762 2.58 15.18 24.58
N GLY A 763 2.87 16.49 24.66
CA GLY A 763 2.37 17.50 23.72
C GLY A 763 1.08 18.16 24.21
N PHE A 764 0.12 18.37 23.31
CA PHE A 764 -1.17 18.98 23.61
C PHE A 764 -1.93 18.17 24.66
N PRO A 765 -2.47 18.75 25.76
CA PRO A 765 -3.19 17.99 26.77
C PRO A 765 -4.54 17.47 26.22
N PHE A 766 -4.74 16.15 26.26
CA PHE A 766 -6.02 15.52 25.96
C PHE A 766 -6.80 15.38 27.27
N GLU A 767 -7.66 16.34 27.58
CA GLU A 767 -8.67 16.21 28.63
C GLU A 767 -9.90 15.49 28.04
N ASP A 768 -10.55 14.62 28.82
CA ASP A 768 -11.64 13.75 28.39
C ASP A 768 -12.80 14.56 27.75
N VAL A 769 -12.78 14.73 26.43
CA VAL A 769 -13.90 15.28 25.62
C VAL A 769 -15.04 14.24 25.50
N PHE A 770 -15.18 13.34 26.48
CA PHE A 770 -16.16 12.26 26.46
C PHE A 770 -17.46 12.60 27.21
N ASP A 771 -17.54 13.74 27.91
CA ASP A 771 -18.69 14.07 28.76
C ASP A 771 -19.54 15.28 28.30
N ASP A 772 -19.14 16.05 27.28
CA ASP A 772 -19.86 17.25 26.81
C ASP A 772 -20.48 17.07 25.40
N ASP A 773 -21.21 15.97 25.19
CA ASP A 773 -21.96 15.72 23.95
C ASP A 773 -23.11 16.72 23.73
N SER A 774 -23.58 17.46 24.75
CA SER A 774 -24.76 18.32 24.60
C SER A 774 -24.51 19.63 23.84
N PHE A 775 -23.27 20.16 23.84
CA PHE A 775 -22.95 21.42 23.15
C PHE A 775 -22.37 21.21 21.74
N ALA A 776 -21.78 20.05 21.48
CA ALA A 776 -21.24 19.70 20.17
C ALA A 776 -22.35 19.39 19.15
N ASP A 777 -23.44 18.75 19.59
CA ASP A 777 -24.58 18.44 18.73
C ASP A 777 -25.31 19.70 18.25
N ASP A 778 -25.52 20.70 19.12
CA ASP A 778 -26.19 21.96 18.77
C ASP A 778 -25.36 22.81 17.79
N PHE A 779 -24.02 22.79 17.87
CA PHE A 779 -23.16 23.47 16.90
C PHE A 779 -22.97 22.71 15.59
N SER A 780 -23.15 21.39 15.60
CA SER A 780 -23.04 20.56 14.39
C SER A 780 -24.19 20.74 13.40
N THR A 781 -25.30 21.34 13.87
CA THR A 781 -26.52 21.67 13.11
C THR A 781 -26.49 23.07 12.49
N LEU A 782 -25.55 23.93 12.88
CA LEU A 782 -25.30 25.21 12.24
C LEU A 782 -24.46 24.98 10.97
N ASP A 783 -25.16 24.76 9.85
CA ASP A 783 -24.61 24.72 8.49
C ASP A 783 -23.86 26.03 8.18
N ILE A 784 -22.57 26.05 8.48
CA ILE A 784 -21.64 27.09 8.03
C ILE A 784 -20.49 26.36 7.36
N ASN A 785 -20.62 26.25 6.04
CA ASN A 785 -19.69 25.75 5.01
C ASN A 785 -20.20 24.49 4.30
N ASP A 786 -21.36 24.60 3.66
CA ASP A 786 -21.61 23.81 2.46
C ASP A 786 -20.47 24.04 1.47
N PRO A 787 -19.76 23.00 0.97
CA PRO A 787 -18.95 23.16 -0.22
C PRO A 787 -19.86 23.67 -1.34
N PRO A 788 -19.39 24.57 -2.22
CA PRO A 788 -20.21 25.10 -3.30
C PRO A 788 -20.83 23.93 -4.08
N ALA A 789 -22.16 23.93 -4.19
CA ALA A 789 -22.91 22.90 -4.89
C ALA A 789 -22.29 22.65 -6.27
N GLY A 790 -21.64 21.49 -6.44
CA GLY A 790 -20.85 21.16 -7.63
C GLY A 790 -19.49 20.50 -7.37
N GLU A 791 -18.99 20.48 -6.13
CA GLU A 791 -17.75 19.78 -5.76
C GLU A 791 -17.97 18.30 -5.40
N GLU A 792 -18.68 17.53 -6.24
CA GLU A 792 -18.35 16.10 -6.32
C GLU A 792 -16.99 15.99 -7.03
N THR A 793 -15.91 16.21 -6.28
CA THR A 793 -14.59 15.81 -6.75
C THR A 793 -14.66 14.29 -6.90
N GLY A 794 -14.84 13.79 -8.13
CA GLY A 794 -14.88 12.36 -8.41
C GLY A 794 -13.53 11.67 -8.17
N GLU A 795 -12.72 12.14 -7.23
CA GLU A 795 -11.39 11.72 -6.81
C GLU A 795 -11.46 10.43 -6.00
N SER A 796 -10.72 9.42 -6.44
CA SER A 796 -10.61 8.17 -5.69
C SER A 796 -9.72 8.40 -4.47
N PHE A 797 -10.11 7.85 -3.33
CA PHE A 797 -9.35 7.89 -2.08
C PHE A 797 -7.86 7.53 -2.25
N ILE A 798 -7.52 6.58 -3.14
CA ILE A 798 -6.13 6.20 -3.43
C ILE A 798 -5.30 7.36 -3.99
N GLN A 799 -5.92 8.30 -4.72
CA GLN A 799 -5.22 9.45 -5.31
C GLN A 799 -4.74 10.45 -4.24
N GLN A 800 -5.37 10.45 -3.06
CA GLN A 800 -4.94 11.28 -1.92
C GLN A 800 -3.78 10.64 -1.14
N GLN A 801 -3.61 9.33 -1.25
CA GLN A 801 -2.61 8.55 -0.51
C GLN A 801 -1.28 8.41 -1.24
N ALA A 802 -0.23 8.11 -0.49
CA ALA A 802 1.03 7.67 -1.08
C ALA A 802 0.87 6.26 -1.69
N GLU A 803 0.94 6.15 -3.02
CA GLU A 803 0.96 4.86 -3.70
C GLU A 803 2.28 4.14 -3.38
N PRO A 804 2.26 2.82 -3.13
CA PRO A 804 3.49 2.09 -2.87
C PRO A 804 4.37 2.02 -4.10
N GLY A 805 5.69 2.13 -3.89
CA GLY A 805 6.68 1.86 -4.91
C GLY A 805 6.64 0.43 -5.49
N TRP A 806 5.91 -0.53 -4.92
CA TRP A 806 5.79 -1.89 -5.44
C TRP A 806 4.91 -1.98 -6.70
N GLY A 807 4.05 -0.99 -6.99
CA GLY A 807 3.44 -0.86 -8.32
C GLY A 807 4.50 -0.73 -9.44
N ARG A 808 5.76 -0.43 -9.08
CA ARG A 808 6.92 -0.36 -9.99
C ARG A 808 7.51 -1.74 -10.35
N GLU A 809 6.95 -2.82 -9.81
CA GLU A 809 7.64 -4.11 -9.71
C GLU A 809 7.02 -5.28 -10.50
N HIS A 810 5.93 -5.02 -11.21
CA HIS A 810 5.28 -6.01 -12.08
C HIS A 810 5.79 -5.98 -13.52
#